data_AF-A0A4Y7TBA3-F1
#
_entry.id   AF-A0A4Y7TBA3-F1
#
_cell.length_a   1.000
_cell.length_b   1.000
_cell.length_c   1.000
_cell.angle_alpha   90.00
_cell.angle_beta   90.00
_cell.angle_gamma   90.00
#
_symmetry.space_group_name_H-M   'P 1'
#
loop_
_entity.id
_entity.type
_entity.pdbx_description
1 polymer ?
#
loop_
_entity_poly.entity_id
_entity_poly.type
_entity_poly.pdbx_seq_one_letter_code
_entity_poly.pdbx_strand_id
1 'polypeptide(L)'
;MVKEEGDEKKEGRESFSMKAIRQVVERMNEAVQAAAALITAYRKQSPIARRLSISNRDKFTKCAESLNTCCSDLLMSLQIRQSQQLNVLTERAVPLDEEDWAAKTFVEEHGGDFEAVQYDREDMVMDDSVMDQLEDGAVAESVELFSTRLEKIVKDNVSTAIVDGLKELATQLVTVEHEQVLVCVQCESNFTAPASYHRASYNSWSKNYPCCDTAHPCQYSFHREKHHCDYPYGTFFPRAQNINNYVDTTDEWAAVKDTSLDEEENVEKASVGQLLRWVSRGARLQEPTILITVGSVWWNTPYYFNTFTLSDLQNISKSVRHSRRTLIFRTSPDETAESYASAEWLLLTAKASTSTTPFVRVCPIDLTVRVCPELSDAPVRPVKKDFKTRTSTPAFKVIMRHVDEPPLAANPNVGGVKFDYFRGAVSVFNNNAPGSNLPITIAAAKASYRFIGEKEYKDVVKPTGESNLEILDGLQFPLTIDPRQSANVKFEVAVPRTEEDAKRDVRWWNRALCARRRPIRVKLTLEDIEGEEASLVLEYVFKPFPFPQVKEEDLAAFWFDEPEMITRRMVKVEKTDRDDEVVRIDGTEVKVKTLERAVYRALKTGKTEVDLEIGKEKEYGEWEWKAWALVDISCRRVYAFKVLLQEGKLVAEDSRSLGCLGYALCPDYGQIIEGKTRPVSYATESVRFPPSEGLKPYVQHMYPQHDTVDDWKPPLPPKPSRTLSTSNLMSASPGGLPNGIPHSAIPLQVPEDLSSRLASLDTNLGRIADALEQLVGVLKPKP
;
A
#
# COMPACT_ATOMS: atom_id res chain seq x y z
N MET A 1 28.04 -9.51 51.77
CA MET A 1 26.98 -8.53 51.44
C MET A 1 26.47 -8.78 50.02
N VAL A 2 25.88 -9.95 49.75
CA VAL A 2 25.25 -10.29 48.43
C VAL A 2 23.97 -11.13 48.67
N LYS A 3 23.37 -10.98 49.86
CA LYS A 3 22.17 -11.73 50.27
C LYS A 3 20.99 -10.84 50.70
N GLU A 4 21.23 -9.56 50.95
CA GLU A 4 20.19 -8.62 51.44
C GLU A 4 19.49 -7.88 50.27
N GLU A 5 20.20 -7.52 49.19
CA GLU A 5 19.56 -6.94 47.97
C GLU A 5 18.60 -7.88 47.23
N GLY A 6 18.60 -9.18 47.57
CA GLY A 6 17.73 -10.18 46.95
C GLY A 6 16.29 -10.16 47.47
N ASP A 7 16.07 -9.75 48.71
CA ASP A 7 14.75 -9.82 49.36
C ASP A 7 13.94 -8.51 49.20
N GLU A 8 14.57 -7.33 49.21
CA GLU A 8 13.87 -6.05 48.92
C GLU A 8 13.24 -6.03 47.50
N LYS A 9 13.95 -6.56 46.50
CA LYS A 9 13.41 -6.71 45.13
C LYS A 9 12.27 -7.72 45.02
N LYS A 10 12.08 -8.59 46.03
CA LYS A 10 11.02 -9.60 46.08
C LYS A 10 9.74 -9.00 46.63
N GLU A 11 9.80 -8.30 47.76
CA GLU A 11 8.64 -7.62 48.38
C GLU A 11 8.04 -6.55 47.44
N GLY A 12 8.90 -5.76 46.77
CA GLY A 12 8.44 -4.80 45.77
C GLY A 12 7.63 -5.44 44.63
N ARG A 13 8.04 -6.63 44.18
CA ARG A 13 7.40 -7.36 43.07
C ARG A 13 6.07 -8.01 43.47
N GLU A 14 5.94 -8.48 44.72
CA GLU A 14 4.68 -9.01 45.24
C GLU A 14 3.65 -7.90 45.51
N SER A 15 4.07 -6.74 46.03
CA SER A 15 3.16 -5.61 46.26
C SER A 15 2.53 -5.06 44.97
N PHE A 16 3.31 -4.99 43.88
CA PHE A 16 2.85 -4.57 42.56
C PHE A 16 1.84 -5.58 41.97
N SER A 17 2.14 -6.89 42.07
CA SER A 17 1.24 -7.96 41.61
C SER A 17 -0.11 -7.94 42.34
N MET A 18 -0.11 -7.72 43.66
CA MET A 18 -1.34 -7.62 44.45
C MET A 18 -2.19 -6.38 44.11
N LYS A 19 -1.56 -5.23 43.78
CA LYS A 19 -2.28 -4.05 43.27
C LYS A 19 -2.94 -4.34 41.90
N ALA A 20 -2.21 -4.96 40.97
CA ALA A 20 -2.74 -5.30 39.65
C ALA A 20 -3.93 -6.27 39.73
N ILE A 21 -3.86 -7.30 40.58
CA ILE A 21 -4.96 -8.26 40.79
C ILE A 21 -6.19 -7.56 41.39
N ARG A 22 -6.03 -6.64 42.36
CA ARG A 22 -7.16 -5.85 42.89
C ARG A 22 -7.85 -5.03 41.79
N GLN A 23 -7.08 -4.33 40.94
CA GLN A 23 -7.63 -3.55 39.83
C GLN A 23 -8.37 -4.40 38.77
N VAL A 24 -7.98 -5.67 38.56
CA VAL A 24 -8.71 -6.60 37.69
C VAL A 24 -10.03 -7.03 38.36
N VAL A 25 -10.01 -7.35 39.66
CA VAL A 25 -11.20 -7.73 40.43
C VAL A 25 -12.21 -6.57 40.57
N GLU A 26 -11.74 -5.34 40.75
CA GLU A 26 -12.58 -4.14 40.78
C GLU A 26 -13.27 -3.90 39.43
N ARG A 27 -12.51 -3.93 38.31
CA ARG A 27 -13.09 -3.84 36.95
C ARG A 27 -14.10 -4.97 36.66
N MET A 28 -13.83 -6.19 37.12
CA MET A 28 -14.78 -7.30 36.98
C MET A 28 -16.07 -7.05 37.79
N ASN A 29 -15.97 -6.54 39.02
CA ASN A 29 -17.14 -6.19 39.83
C ASN A 29 -17.98 -5.07 39.18
N GLU A 30 -17.35 -4.04 38.61
CA GLU A 30 -18.05 -2.99 37.86
C GLU A 30 -18.79 -3.54 36.63
N ALA A 31 -18.14 -4.38 35.83
CA ALA A 31 -18.76 -5.02 34.66
C ALA A 31 -19.95 -5.92 35.06
N VAL A 32 -19.84 -6.66 36.16
CA VAL A 32 -20.91 -7.50 36.74
C VAL A 32 -22.08 -6.64 37.25
N GLN A 33 -21.82 -5.51 37.91
CA GLN A 33 -22.86 -4.58 38.36
C GLN A 33 -23.58 -3.92 37.18
N ALA A 34 -22.85 -3.51 36.14
CA ALA A 34 -23.41 -2.98 34.91
C ALA A 34 -24.31 -4.01 34.20
N ALA A 35 -23.88 -5.28 34.13
CA ALA A 35 -24.69 -6.38 33.60
C ALA A 35 -26.02 -6.55 34.36
N ALA A 36 -25.96 -6.59 35.70
CA ALA A 36 -27.14 -6.73 36.55
C ALA A 36 -28.12 -5.55 36.41
N ALA A 37 -27.59 -4.32 36.31
CA ALA A 37 -28.39 -3.13 36.04
C ALA A 37 -29.07 -3.19 34.65
N LEU A 38 -28.35 -3.64 33.62
CA LEU A 38 -28.86 -3.79 32.26
C LEU A 38 -30.00 -4.84 32.18
N ILE A 39 -29.82 -6.00 32.81
CA ILE A 39 -30.86 -7.05 32.91
C ILE A 39 -32.10 -6.52 33.61
N THR A 40 -31.92 -5.80 34.72
CA THR A 40 -33.03 -5.18 35.48
C THR A 40 -33.77 -4.12 34.66
N ALA A 41 -33.05 -3.30 33.89
CA ALA A 41 -33.64 -2.31 33.01
C ALA A 41 -34.42 -2.97 31.85
N TYR A 42 -33.85 -4.01 31.21
CA TYR A 42 -34.51 -4.78 30.16
C TYR A 42 -35.81 -5.44 30.66
N ARG A 43 -35.78 -6.07 31.85
CA ARG A 43 -36.97 -6.67 32.47
C ARG A 43 -38.06 -5.67 32.87
N LYS A 44 -37.73 -4.38 33.04
CA LYS A 44 -38.71 -3.29 33.28
C LYS A 44 -39.31 -2.68 32.00
N GLN A 45 -38.73 -2.91 30.82
CA GLN A 45 -39.31 -2.45 29.54
C GLN A 45 -40.56 -3.25 29.17
N SER A 46 -41.54 -2.60 28.54
CA SER A 46 -42.73 -3.27 28.00
C SER A 46 -42.38 -4.17 26.80
N PRO A 47 -43.16 -5.23 26.49
CA PRO A 47 -42.85 -6.15 25.40
C PRO A 47 -42.70 -5.48 24.03
N ILE A 48 -43.50 -4.43 23.76
CA ILE A 48 -43.41 -3.64 22.53
C ILE A 48 -42.12 -2.80 22.49
N ALA A 49 -41.72 -2.21 23.63
CA ALA A 49 -40.47 -1.44 23.72
C ALA A 49 -39.23 -2.33 23.56
N ARG A 50 -39.24 -3.57 24.09
CA ARG A 50 -38.14 -4.54 23.91
C ARG A 50 -37.94 -4.90 22.43
N ARG A 51 -39.04 -5.13 21.71
CA ARG A 51 -39.03 -5.53 20.29
C ARG A 51 -38.63 -4.42 19.32
N LEU A 52 -38.85 -3.15 19.68
CA LEU A 52 -38.49 -1.99 18.86
C LEU A 52 -37.10 -1.41 19.20
N SER A 53 -36.56 -1.71 20.38
CA SER A 53 -35.22 -1.25 20.80
C SER A 53 -34.10 -2.13 20.24
N ILE A 54 -33.70 -1.88 18.99
CA ILE A 54 -32.47 -2.46 18.40
C ILE A 54 -31.25 -2.20 19.30
N SER A 55 -31.22 -1.05 20.00
CA SER A 55 -30.16 -0.68 20.94
C SER A 55 -29.95 -1.65 22.11
N ASN A 56 -30.94 -2.50 22.44
CA ASN A 56 -30.80 -3.45 23.54
C ASN A 56 -29.79 -4.56 23.19
N ARG A 57 -29.81 -5.07 21.94
CA ARG A 57 -28.90 -6.14 21.51
C ARG A 57 -27.44 -5.70 21.64
N ASP A 58 -27.12 -4.54 21.07
CA ASP A 58 -25.75 -4.04 21.03
C ASP A 58 -25.22 -3.70 22.44
N LYS A 59 -26.11 -3.36 23.40
CA LYS A 59 -25.76 -3.22 24.82
C LYS A 59 -25.45 -4.55 25.50
N PHE A 60 -26.23 -5.60 25.24
CA PHE A 60 -25.94 -6.95 25.76
C PHE A 60 -24.64 -7.52 25.17
N THR A 61 -24.38 -7.31 23.87
CA THR A 61 -23.14 -7.74 23.21
C THR A 61 -21.91 -7.07 23.83
N LYS A 62 -21.90 -5.74 23.97
CA LYS A 62 -20.80 -4.99 24.62
C LYS A 62 -20.58 -5.40 26.08
N CYS A 63 -21.66 -5.74 26.79
CA CYS A 63 -21.58 -6.22 28.16
C CYS A 63 -20.94 -7.61 28.25
N ALA A 64 -21.26 -8.53 27.34
CA ALA A 64 -20.63 -9.84 27.24
C ALA A 64 -19.15 -9.75 26.85
N GLU A 65 -18.80 -8.88 25.90
CA GLU A 65 -17.41 -8.57 25.53
C GLU A 65 -16.61 -8.07 26.75
N SER A 66 -17.14 -7.09 27.49
CA SER A 66 -16.49 -6.56 28.70
C SER A 66 -16.27 -7.61 29.79
N LEU A 67 -17.23 -8.53 29.99
CA LEU A 67 -17.08 -9.61 30.96
C LEU A 67 -16.02 -10.63 30.52
N ASN A 68 -16.00 -11.00 29.23
CA ASN A 68 -14.99 -11.92 28.70
C ASN A 68 -13.57 -11.36 28.82
N THR A 69 -13.35 -10.07 28.53
CA THR A 69 -12.05 -9.42 28.73
C THR A 69 -11.63 -9.45 30.21
N CYS A 70 -12.52 -9.10 31.15
CA CYS A 70 -12.21 -9.18 32.58
C CYS A 70 -11.90 -10.61 33.06
N CYS A 71 -12.61 -11.62 32.54
CA CYS A 71 -12.32 -13.03 32.85
C CYS A 71 -10.95 -13.47 32.28
N SER A 72 -10.60 -13.03 31.07
CA SER A 72 -9.29 -13.30 30.46
C SER A 72 -8.15 -12.65 31.26
N ASP A 73 -8.28 -11.36 31.62
CA ASP A 73 -7.33 -10.64 32.46
C ASP A 73 -7.14 -11.32 33.82
N LEU A 74 -8.24 -11.80 34.43
CA LEU A 74 -8.21 -12.50 35.72
C LEU A 74 -7.54 -13.88 35.61
N LEU A 75 -7.86 -14.66 34.58
CA LEU A 75 -7.24 -15.97 34.33
C LEU A 75 -5.73 -15.81 34.10
N MET A 76 -5.31 -14.87 33.25
CA MET A 76 -3.90 -14.58 33.03
C MET A 76 -3.19 -14.13 34.32
N SER A 77 -3.81 -13.28 35.13
CA SER A 77 -3.26 -12.84 36.42
C SER A 77 -3.15 -13.99 37.44
N LEU A 78 -4.12 -14.89 37.48
CA LEU A 78 -4.10 -16.09 38.33
C LEU A 78 -3.07 -17.12 37.83
N GLN A 79 -2.91 -17.28 36.52
CA GLN A 79 -1.94 -18.17 35.90
C GLN A 79 -0.50 -17.71 36.16
N ILE A 80 -0.24 -16.39 36.09
CA ILE A 80 1.03 -15.79 36.53
C ILE A 80 1.33 -16.16 37.99
N ARG A 81 0.35 -16.04 38.89
CA ARG A 81 0.53 -16.34 40.33
C ARG A 81 0.68 -17.84 40.62
N GLN A 82 -0.10 -18.70 39.96
CA GLN A 82 0.00 -20.17 40.12
C GLN A 82 1.27 -20.75 39.51
N SER A 83 1.88 -20.07 38.52
CA SER A 83 3.02 -20.64 37.80
C SER A 83 4.22 -20.95 38.70
N GLN A 84 4.59 -20.06 39.64
CA GLN A 84 5.78 -20.12 40.52
C GLN A 84 7.13 -20.57 39.87
N GLN A 85 7.17 -20.68 38.54
CA GLN A 85 8.27 -21.22 37.74
C GLN A 85 9.03 -20.13 36.96
N LEU A 86 8.93 -18.88 37.40
CA LEU A 86 9.74 -17.78 36.85
C LEU A 86 11.26 -18.05 36.95
N ASN A 87 11.70 -18.86 37.92
CA ASN A 87 13.10 -19.32 38.01
C ASN A 87 13.57 -20.07 36.75
N VAL A 88 12.68 -20.82 36.06
CA VAL A 88 13.02 -21.57 34.83
C VAL A 88 13.25 -20.63 33.64
N LEU A 89 12.67 -19.43 33.67
CA LEU A 89 12.85 -18.40 32.64
C LEU A 89 13.99 -17.43 32.94
N THR A 90 14.45 -17.32 34.20
CA THR A 90 15.58 -16.46 34.57
C THR A 90 16.95 -17.16 34.67
N GLU A 91 17.00 -18.49 34.86
CA GLU A 91 18.28 -19.24 34.88
C GLU A 91 18.71 -19.81 33.50
N ARG A 92 17.87 -19.70 32.47
CA ARG A 92 18.32 -19.89 31.08
C ARG A 92 19.04 -18.64 30.59
N ALA A 93 20.30 -18.50 30.99
CA ALA A 93 21.18 -17.46 30.47
C ALA A 93 21.21 -17.50 28.93
N VAL A 94 20.87 -16.37 28.31
CA VAL A 94 21.11 -16.16 26.88
C VAL A 94 22.64 -16.17 26.67
N PRO A 95 23.18 -16.95 25.72
CA PRO A 95 24.60 -16.89 25.41
C PRO A 95 24.93 -15.50 24.85
N LEU A 96 25.74 -14.74 25.59
CA LEU A 96 26.31 -13.47 25.16
C LEU A 96 27.36 -13.73 24.08
N ASP A 97 27.29 -13.03 22.95
CA ASP A 97 28.30 -13.10 21.88
C ASP A 97 29.48 -12.13 22.11
N GLU A 98 30.42 -12.05 21.16
CA GLU A 98 31.59 -11.17 21.27
C GLU A 98 31.22 -9.68 21.21
N GLU A 99 30.10 -9.31 20.58
CA GLU A 99 29.60 -7.93 20.54
C GLU A 99 28.84 -7.58 21.82
N ASP A 100 28.10 -8.53 22.41
CA ASP A 100 27.56 -8.40 23.77
C ASP A 100 28.68 -8.30 24.82
N TRP A 101 29.76 -9.07 24.67
CA TRP A 101 30.94 -8.93 25.53
C TRP A 101 31.65 -7.59 25.31
N ALA A 102 31.78 -7.11 24.06
CA ALA A 102 32.35 -5.80 23.78
C ALA A 102 31.46 -4.67 24.29
N ALA A 103 30.13 -4.76 24.15
CA ALA A 103 29.17 -3.80 24.65
C ALA A 103 29.11 -3.79 26.18
N LYS A 104 29.15 -4.97 26.81
CA LYS A 104 29.25 -5.11 28.26
C LYS A 104 30.58 -4.56 28.79
N THR A 105 31.70 -4.90 28.15
CA THR A 105 33.02 -4.34 28.51
C THR A 105 33.04 -2.83 28.29
N PHE A 106 32.44 -2.31 27.22
CA PHE A 106 32.31 -0.87 26.97
C PHE A 106 31.46 -0.18 28.03
N VAL A 107 30.32 -0.75 28.44
CA VAL A 107 29.46 -0.23 29.51
C VAL A 107 30.12 -0.32 30.90
N GLU A 108 30.92 -1.37 31.14
CA GLU A 108 31.71 -1.56 32.37
C GLU A 108 32.94 -0.62 32.42
N GLU A 109 33.61 -0.35 31.30
CA GLU A 109 34.75 0.57 31.19
C GLU A 109 34.35 2.06 31.16
N HIS A 110 33.23 2.39 30.51
CA HIS A 110 32.80 3.78 30.29
C HIS A 110 31.67 4.22 31.23
N GLY A 111 31.28 3.37 32.19
CA GLY A 111 30.45 3.73 33.35
C GLY A 111 29.16 4.44 32.97
N GLY A 112 28.27 3.73 32.28
CA GLY A 112 27.10 4.25 31.55
C GLY A 112 26.47 5.56 32.06
N ASP A 113 26.90 6.68 31.49
CA ASP A 113 26.18 7.95 31.56
C ASP A 113 25.26 8.08 30.34
N PHE A 114 23.98 8.40 30.60
CA PHE A 114 22.88 8.20 29.66
C PHE A 114 22.55 9.49 28.86
N GLU A 115 23.53 10.39 28.69
CA GLU A 115 23.35 11.69 28.00
C GLU A 115 23.10 11.57 26.48
N ALA A 116 23.46 10.46 25.84
CA ALA A 116 23.47 10.37 24.36
C ALA A 116 22.09 10.15 23.69
N VAL A 117 21.01 9.92 24.45
CA VAL A 117 19.68 9.55 23.90
C VAL A 117 18.55 10.45 24.43
N GLN A 118 18.87 11.53 25.16
CA GLN A 118 17.89 12.33 25.89
C GLN A 118 17.47 13.62 25.17
N TYR A 119 16.70 13.50 24.07
CA TYR A 119 15.94 14.61 23.49
C TYR A 119 14.60 14.14 22.89
N ASP A 120 13.59 13.94 23.74
CA ASP A 120 12.33 14.70 23.65
C ASP A 120 11.34 14.38 24.79
N ARG A 121 10.80 15.45 25.40
CA ARG A 121 9.59 15.57 26.25
C ARG A 121 9.56 15.09 27.72
N GLU A 122 9.93 16.04 28.57
CA GLU A 122 9.01 16.80 29.47
C GLU A 122 8.02 16.06 30.40
N ASP A 123 8.28 16.25 31.70
CA ASP A 123 7.36 16.49 32.84
C ASP A 123 6.14 15.59 33.12
N MET A 124 6.27 14.83 34.21
CA MET A 124 5.27 14.80 35.28
C MET A 124 5.94 14.49 36.63
N VAL A 125 5.80 15.41 37.60
CA VAL A 125 6.22 15.23 39.00
C VAL A 125 5.00 14.87 39.85
N MET A 126 5.13 13.88 40.74
CA MET A 126 4.29 13.77 41.93
C MET A 126 5.15 13.38 43.14
N ASP A 127 4.71 13.83 44.31
CA ASP A 127 5.51 14.11 45.50
C ASP A 127 5.40 13.00 46.57
N ASP A 128 6.46 12.83 47.37
CA ASP A 128 6.59 11.81 48.41
C ASP A 128 5.94 12.27 49.73
N SER A 129 4.65 12.00 49.93
CA SER A 129 4.01 12.29 51.23
C SER A 129 2.76 11.46 51.59
N VAL A 130 2.84 10.12 51.55
CA VAL A 130 1.96 9.24 52.36
C VAL A 130 2.68 7.93 52.77
N MET A 131 3.86 8.03 53.40
CA MET A 131 4.58 6.86 53.96
C MET A 131 4.50 6.73 55.50
N ASP A 132 3.74 7.61 56.17
CA ASP A 132 3.58 7.62 57.64
C ASP A 132 2.25 7.01 58.15
N GLN A 133 1.52 6.28 57.30
CA GLN A 133 0.31 5.56 57.71
C GLN A 133 0.24 4.18 57.06
N LEU A 134 0.78 3.17 57.77
CA LEU A 134 0.21 1.80 57.91
C LEU A 134 1.09 0.87 58.77
N GLU A 135 1.60 1.35 59.90
CA GLU A 135 1.80 0.46 61.05
C GLU A 135 0.42 0.19 61.69
N ASP A 136 -0.18 -0.97 61.42
CA ASP A 136 -0.82 -1.80 62.46
C ASP A 136 -1.36 -3.14 61.89
N GLY A 137 -1.06 -4.23 62.59
CA GLY A 137 -1.27 -5.60 62.11
C GLY A 137 -2.71 -6.12 62.28
N ALA A 138 -3.60 -5.83 61.32
CA ALA A 138 -5.00 -6.31 61.33
C ALA A 138 -5.43 -7.12 60.08
N VAL A 139 -4.51 -7.45 59.16
CA VAL A 139 -4.85 -8.08 57.86
C VAL A 139 -4.67 -9.61 57.84
N ALA A 140 -3.80 -10.17 58.69
CA ALA A 140 -3.44 -11.59 58.64
C ALA A 140 -4.61 -12.56 58.89
N GLU A 141 -5.39 -12.35 59.95
CA GLU A 141 -6.51 -13.25 60.32
C GLU A 141 -7.64 -13.28 59.28
N SER A 142 -7.81 -12.21 58.50
CA SER A 142 -8.83 -12.17 57.43
C SER A 142 -8.45 -13.03 56.22
N VAL A 143 -7.16 -13.26 55.96
CA VAL A 143 -6.69 -14.04 54.81
C VAL A 143 -6.86 -15.54 55.04
N GLU A 144 -6.59 -16.02 56.26
CA GLU A 144 -6.65 -17.45 56.60
C GLU A 144 -8.09 -18.00 56.59
N LEU A 145 -9.05 -17.19 57.02
CA LEU A 145 -10.49 -17.50 56.96
C LEU A 145 -11.04 -17.55 55.52
N PHE A 146 -10.47 -16.76 54.59
CA PHE A 146 -10.83 -16.81 53.17
C PHE A 146 -10.21 -18.02 52.45
N SER A 147 -8.97 -18.40 52.81
CA SER A 147 -8.26 -19.55 52.24
C SER A 147 -9.02 -20.87 52.42
N THR A 148 -9.38 -21.19 53.66
CA THR A 148 -10.13 -22.42 54.00
C THR A 148 -11.55 -22.45 53.41
N ARG A 149 -12.16 -21.28 53.18
CA ARG A 149 -13.48 -21.18 52.52
C ARG A 149 -13.39 -21.40 51.00
N LEU A 150 -12.29 -21.00 50.37
CA LEU A 150 -12.03 -21.25 48.94
C LEU A 150 -11.71 -22.73 48.66
N GLU A 151 -10.86 -23.38 49.46
CA GLU A 151 -10.55 -24.81 49.28
C GLU A 151 -11.81 -25.68 49.27
N LYS A 152 -12.77 -25.40 50.16
CA LYS A 152 -14.02 -26.15 50.25
C LYS A 152 -14.94 -25.96 49.02
N ILE A 153 -14.89 -24.78 48.38
CA ILE A 153 -15.68 -24.49 47.17
C ILE A 153 -15.02 -25.11 45.92
N VAL A 154 -13.69 -25.14 45.87
CA VAL A 154 -12.90 -25.77 44.79
C VAL A 154 -13.04 -27.31 44.80
N LYS A 155 -13.22 -27.93 45.97
CA LYS A 155 -13.30 -29.40 46.07
C LYS A 155 -14.59 -30.01 45.51
N ASP A 156 -15.72 -29.30 45.62
CA ASP A 156 -17.05 -29.85 45.34
C ASP A 156 -17.58 -29.57 43.92
N ASN A 157 -17.12 -28.50 43.24
CA ASN A 157 -17.68 -28.07 41.94
C ASN A 157 -16.76 -28.28 40.72
N VAL A 158 -15.47 -28.58 40.93
CA VAL A 158 -14.47 -28.46 39.85
C VAL A 158 -14.13 -29.80 39.19
N SER A 159 -14.69 -30.93 39.64
CA SER A 159 -14.39 -32.27 39.09
C SER A 159 -14.85 -32.48 37.64
N THR A 160 -15.96 -31.89 37.21
CA THR A 160 -16.42 -31.94 35.80
C THR A 160 -15.73 -30.89 34.94
N ALA A 161 -15.59 -29.66 35.45
CA ALA A 161 -14.87 -28.59 34.76
C ALA A 161 -13.37 -28.89 34.58
N ILE A 162 -12.73 -29.62 35.51
CA ILE A 162 -11.38 -30.15 35.31
C ILE A 162 -11.33 -31.28 34.29
N VAL A 163 -12.36 -32.11 34.12
CA VAL A 163 -12.31 -33.20 33.12
C VAL A 163 -12.51 -32.68 31.70
N ASP A 164 -13.49 -31.79 31.49
CA ASP A 164 -13.65 -31.16 30.17
C ASP A 164 -12.59 -30.09 29.94
N GLY A 165 -12.16 -29.36 30.98
CA GLY A 165 -10.99 -28.48 30.95
C GLY A 165 -9.68 -29.22 30.69
N LEU A 166 -9.45 -30.42 31.23
CA LEU A 166 -8.28 -31.24 30.90
C LEU A 166 -8.37 -31.87 29.52
N LYS A 167 -9.58 -32.14 29.00
CA LYS A 167 -9.73 -32.51 27.59
C LYS A 167 -9.44 -31.34 26.68
N GLU A 168 -9.95 -30.15 27.00
CA GLU A 168 -9.74 -28.94 26.22
C GLU A 168 -8.28 -28.48 26.31
N LEU A 169 -7.66 -28.59 27.48
CA LEU A 169 -6.24 -28.32 27.73
C LEU A 169 -5.34 -29.44 27.18
N ALA A 170 -5.80 -30.70 27.08
CA ALA A 170 -5.11 -31.74 26.32
C ALA A 170 -5.22 -31.53 24.81
N THR A 171 -6.37 -31.09 24.28
CA THR A 171 -6.48 -30.69 22.87
C THR A 171 -5.70 -29.42 22.60
N GLN A 172 -5.63 -28.47 23.54
CA GLN A 172 -4.79 -27.27 23.44
C GLN A 172 -3.31 -27.60 23.59
N LEU A 173 -2.91 -28.57 24.43
CA LEU A 173 -1.52 -29.05 24.48
C LEU A 173 -1.17 -29.80 23.20
N VAL A 174 -2.08 -30.61 22.64
CA VAL A 174 -1.88 -31.24 21.33
C VAL A 174 -1.82 -30.19 20.21
N THR A 175 -2.67 -29.15 20.21
CA THR A 175 -2.54 -28.06 19.22
C THR A 175 -1.34 -27.17 19.49
N VAL A 176 -0.88 -26.97 20.72
CA VAL A 176 0.37 -26.25 21.03
C VAL A 176 1.60 -27.08 20.65
N GLU A 177 1.57 -28.41 20.80
CA GLU A 177 2.57 -29.32 20.22
C GLU A 177 2.56 -29.29 18.69
N HIS A 178 1.40 -29.09 18.05
CA HIS A 178 1.30 -28.90 16.59
C HIS A 178 1.64 -27.46 16.15
N GLU A 179 1.43 -26.44 16.98
CA GLU A 179 1.81 -25.03 16.74
C GLU A 179 3.29 -24.77 17.00
N GLN A 180 3.96 -25.64 17.77
CA GLN A 180 5.43 -25.69 17.80
C GLN A 180 6.05 -26.24 16.52
N VAL A 181 5.26 -26.62 15.50
CA VAL A 181 5.74 -26.80 14.13
C VAL A 181 5.85 -25.44 13.45
N LEU A 182 6.94 -24.73 13.73
CA LEU A 182 7.28 -23.49 13.04
C LEU A 182 7.63 -23.81 11.58
N VAL A 183 6.82 -23.32 10.65
CA VAL A 183 7.14 -23.37 9.21
C VAL A 183 8.13 -22.25 8.91
N CYS A 184 9.36 -22.60 8.55
CA CYS A 184 10.31 -21.58 8.12
C CYS A 184 9.84 -20.92 6.82
N VAL A 185 9.51 -19.63 6.85
CA VAL A 185 9.06 -18.84 5.69
C VAL A 185 10.05 -18.88 4.51
N GLN A 186 11.33 -19.19 4.78
CA GLN A 186 12.37 -19.24 3.77
C GLN A 186 12.57 -20.63 3.15
N CYS A 187 12.56 -21.73 3.91
CA CYS A 187 12.79 -23.09 3.39
C CYS A 187 11.55 -24.01 3.45
N GLU A 188 10.38 -23.46 3.78
CA GLU A 188 9.05 -24.10 3.86
C GLU A 188 9.02 -25.40 4.69
N SER A 189 10.03 -25.57 5.54
CA SER A 189 10.24 -26.79 6.31
C SER A 189 9.64 -26.64 7.71
N ASN A 190 8.98 -27.71 8.13
CA ASN A 190 8.28 -27.84 9.41
C ASN A 190 9.27 -28.17 10.54
N PHE A 191 9.39 -27.31 11.55
CA PHE A 191 10.40 -27.45 12.60
C PHE A 191 9.82 -27.36 14.01
N THR A 192 10.08 -28.38 14.83
CA THR A 192 9.95 -28.32 16.29
C THR A 192 11.26 -27.86 16.93
N ALA A 193 11.16 -26.99 17.94
CA ALA A 193 12.35 -26.52 18.66
C ALA A 193 12.92 -27.62 19.59
N PRO A 194 14.26 -27.78 19.71
CA PRO A 194 15.34 -27.29 18.87
C PRO A 194 16.00 -28.45 18.09
N ALA A 195 15.65 -28.61 16.81
CA ALA A 195 16.35 -29.56 15.94
C ALA A 195 17.82 -29.13 15.70
N SER A 196 18.73 -30.12 15.69
CA SER A 196 20.15 -29.92 15.33
C SER A 196 20.34 -30.16 13.83
N TYR A 197 21.04 -29.26 13.15
CA TYR A 197 21.22 -29.30 11.70
C TYR A 197 22.66 -29.57 11.28
N HIS A 198 22.83 -30.21 10.13
CA HIS A 198 24.11 -30.24 9.44
C HIS A 198 24.49 -28.86 8.91
N ARG A 199 25.77 -28.52 9.01
CA ARG A 199 26.38 -27.36 8.33
C ARG A 199 26.31 -27.47 6.79
N ALA A 200 26.45 -28.68 6.25
CA ALA A 200 26.44 -28.96 4.81
C ALA A 200 25.12 -29.62 4.36
N SER A 201 24.82 -29.57 3.06
CA SER A 201 23.73 -30.35 2.46
C SER A 201 24.09 -31.84 2.40
N TYR A 202 23.10 -32.73 2.31
CA TYR A 202 23.34 -34.17 2.20
C TYR A 202 23.89 -34.50 0.81
N ASN A 203 25.05 -35.14 0.74
CA ASN A 203 25.59 -35.60 -0.54
C ASN A 203 25.01 -36.99 -0.86
N SER A 204 24.10 -37.04 -1.84
CA SER A 204 23.44 -38.27 -2.27
C SER A 204 24.40 -39.30 -2.91
N TRP A 205 25.56 -38.88 -3.39
CA TRP A 205 26.57 -39.75 -4.01
C TRP A 205 27.43 -40.47 -2.96
N SER A 206 27.99 -39.72 -2.00
CA SER A 206 28.77 -40.30 -0.88
C SER A 206 27.89 -40.82 0.26
N LYS A 207 26.58 -40.55 0.21
CA LYS A 207 25.56 -40.95 1.21
C LYS A 207 25.81 -40.43 2.63
N ASN A 208 26.58 -39.35 2.75
CA ASN A 208 26.92 -38.71 4.02
C ASN A 208 26.84 -37.18 3.91
N TYR A 209 26.94 -36.49 5.05
CA TYR A 209 27.04 -35.04 5.12
C TYR A 209 28.51 -34.59 5.12
N PRO A 210 28.97 -33.78 4.14
CA PRO A 210 30.38 -33.39 4.01
C PRO A 210 30.99 -32.66 5.20
N CYS A 211 30.19 -32.14 6.13
CA CYS A 211 30.67 -31.43 7.32
C CYS A 211 31.08 -32.35 8.49
N CYS A 212 30.73 -33.64 8.45
CA CYS A 212 31.03 -34.58 9.54
C CYS A 212 31.14 -36.05 9.12
N ASP A 213 31.03 -36.35 7.82
CA ASP A 213 31.05 -37.69 7.22
C ASP A 213 30.02 -38.71 7.76
N THR A 214 29.07 -38.30 8.60
CA THR A 214 27.98 -39.14 9.11
C THR A 214 26.70 -38.99 8.27
N ALA A 215 25.77 -39.92 8.46
CA ALA A 215 24.39 -39.85 7.93
C ALA A 215 23.35 -39.41 8.99
N HIS A 216 23.80 -39.07 10.20
CA HIS A 216 22.95 -38.71 11.35
C HIS A 216 23.11 -37.23 11.72
N PRO A 217 22.04 -36.54 12.19
CA PRO A 217 22.05 -35.11 12.51
C PRO A 217 23.25 -34.67 13.34
N CYS A 218 24.06 -33.71 12.86
CA CYS A 218 25.14 -33.14 13.66
C CYS A 218 24.68 -31.94 14.49
N GLN A 219 25.36 -31.70 15.63
CA GLN A 219 25.03 -30.65 16.59
C GLN A 219 25.64 -29.29 16.21
N TYR A 220 25.42 -28.81 14.98
CA TYR A 220 26.12 -27.59 14.53
C TYR A 220 25.59 -26.30 15.16
N SER A 221 24.27 -26.07 15.15
CA SER A 221 23.62 -24.96 15.89
C SER A 221 22.08 -25.09 15.89
N PHE A 222 21.44 -24.19 16.63
CA PHE A 222 19.99 -23.96 16.63
C PHE A 222 19.56 -23.04 15.49
N HIS A 223 18.43 -23.34 14.87
CA HIS A 223 17.90 -22.61 13.71
C HIS A 223 17.13 -21.34 14.12
N ARG A 224 17.60 -20.16 13.67
CA ARG A 224 16.96 -18.86 13.87
C ARG A 224 16.09 -18.49 12.66
N GLU A 225 14.87 -18.02 12.91
CA GLU A 225 13.84 -17.77 11.87
C GLU A 225 14.20 -16.68 10.84
N LYS A 226 15.01 -15.68 11.21
CA LYS A 226 15.19 -14.44 10.42
C LYS A 226 16.57 -14.25 9.76
N HIS A 227 17.54 -15.14 10.03
CA HIS A 227 18.97 -14.86 9.84
C HIS A 227 19.74 -15.94 9.04
N HIS A 228 19.15 -16.42 7.94
CA HIS A 228 19.71 -17.52 7.14
C HIS A 228 20.97 -17.16 6.34
N CYS A 229 21.23 -15.87 6.12
CA CYS A 229 22.49 -15.38 5.55
C CYS A 229 23.67 -15.44 6.54
N ASP A 230 23.39 -15.52 7.84
CA ASP A 230 24.39 -15.29 8.89
C ASP A 230 25.00 -16.60 9.43
N TYR A 231 24.45 -17.77 9.08
CA TYR A 231 25.03 -19.06 9.45
C TYR A 231 24.73 -20.18 8.41
N PRO A 232 25.75 -21.00 8.03
CA PRO A 232 25.57 -22.08 7.06
C PRO A 232 24.83 -23.29 7.65
N TYR A 233 23.74 -23.72 7.01
CA TYR A 233 23.00 -24.94 7.37
C TYR A 233 22.44 -25.66 6.12
N GLY A 234 22.31 -26.99 6.21
CA GLY A 234 22.27 -27.88 5.05
C GLY A 234 21.10 -27.72 4.08
N THR A 235 19.93 -27.27 4.56
CA THR A 235 18.73 -27.06 3.71
C THR A 235 18.71 -25.69 3.02
N PHE A 236 19.60 -24.76 3.40
CA PHE A 236 19.75 -23.48 2.69
C PHE A 236 20.42 -23.62 1.33
N PHE A 237 21.46 -24.45 1.20
CA PHE A 237 22.20 -24.58 -0.06
C PHE A 237 21.33 -25.07 -1.24
N PRO A 238 20.45 -26.08 -1.09
CA PRO A 238 19.49 -26.44 -2.13
C PRO A 238 18.54 -25.29 -2.51
N ARG A 239 18.11 -24.46 -1.55
CA ARG A 239 17.27 -23.27 -1.82
C ARG A 239 18.03 -22.21 -2.62
N ALA A 240 19.25 -21.86 -2.19
CA ALA A 240 20.08 -20.89 -2.90
C ALA A 240 20.43 -21.37 -4.32
N GLN A 241 20.69 -22.67 -4.49
CA GLN A 241 20.85 -23.30 -5.81
C GLN A 241 19.57 -23.23 -6.65
N ASN A 242 18.39 -23.46 -6.05
CA ASN A 242 17.10 -23.34 -6.73
C ASN A 242 16.74 -21.91 -7.17
N ILE A 243 17.43 -20.89 -6.63
CA ILE A 243 17.31 -19.50 -7.06
C ILE A 243 18.38 -19.18 -8.13
N ASN A 244 19.64 -19.54 -7.88
CA ASN A 244 20.78 -19.14 -8.72
C ASN A 244 21.00 -19.98 -9.99
N ASN A 245 20.53 -21.23 -10.03
CA ASN A 245 20.82 -22.16 -11.15
C ASN A 245 19.71 -22.20 -12.22
N TYR A 246 18.73 -21.29 -12.16
CA TYR A 246 17.59 -21.23 -13.07
C TYR A 246 17.47 -19.85 -13.72
N VAL A 247 17.04 -19.82 -14.98
CA VAL A 247 16.91 -18.58 -15.79
C VAL A 247 15.55 -17.88 -15.64
N ASP A 248 14.60 -18.46 -14.90
CA ASP A 248 13.25 -17.89 -14.70
C ASP A 248 12.98 -17.39 -13.27
N THR A 249 13.98 -17.50 -12.39
CA THR A 249 13.98 -17.10 -10.97
C THR A 249 14.61 -15.72 -10.73
N THR A 250 15.65 -15.35 -11.49
CA THR A 250 16.39 -14.09 -11.34
C THR A 250 16.61 -13.41 -12.69
N ASP A 251 16.45 -12.10 -12.74
CA ASP A 251 16.83 -11.25 -13.87
C ASP A 251 18.15 -10.54 -13.52
N GLU A 252 19.26 -10.93 -14.15
CA GLU A 252 20.60 -10.48 -13.77
C GLU A 252 20.91 -9.10 -14.36
N TRP A 253 21.16 -8.11 -13.50
CA TRP A 253 21.49 -6.75 -13.92
C TRP A 253 22.99 -6.56 -14.13
N ALA A 254 23.80 -7.15 -13.26
CA ALA A 254 25.26 -7.16 -13.37
C ALA A 254 25.85 -8.38 -12.66
N ALA A 255 26.78 -9.07 -13.32
CA ALA A 255 27.68 -10.02 -12.68
C ALA A 255 29.14 -9.83 -13.11
N VAL A 256 30.02 -10.23 -12.21
CA VAL A 256 31.46 -10.39 -12.40
C VAL A 256 31.83 -11.81 -12.03
N LYS A 257 32.70 -12.44 -12.82
CA LYS A 257 33.27 -13.75 -12.56
C LYS A 257 34.74 -13.72 -12.96
N ASP A 258 35.62 -14.10 -12.05
CA ASP A 258 37.02 -14.43 -12.32
C ASP A 258 37.24 -15.91 -11.97
N THR A 259 38.19 -16.57 -12.63
CA THR A 259 38.39 -18.02 -12.48
C THR A 259 39.89 -18.30 -12.40
N SER A 260 40.30 -18.93 -11.30
CA SER A 260 41.71 -19.31 -11.12
C SER A 260 42.11 -20.33 -12.18
N LEU A 261 43.29 -20.13 -12.78
CA LEU A 261 43.90 -21.12 -13.67
C LEU A 261 44.62 -22.23 -12.90
N ASP A 262 44.94 -22.00 -11.63
CA ASP A 262 45.63 -22.97 -10.77
C ASP A 262 44.64 -23.96 -10.12
N GLU A 263 43.39 -23.53 -9.92
CA GLU A 263 42.34 -24.26 -9.20
C GLU A 263 40.97 -24.07 -9.90
N GLU A 264 40.60 -24.97 -10.81
CA GLU A 264 39.37 -24.85 -11.63
C GLU A 264 38.07 -24.76 -10.79
N GLU A 265 38.07 -25.24 -9.55
CA GLU A 265 36.93 -25.15 -8.63
C GLU A 265 36.80 -23.76 -7.95
N ASN A 266 37.88 -22.97 -7.87
CA ASN A 266 37.89 -21.66 -7.20
C ASN A 266 37.52 -20.53 -8.18
N VAL A 267 36.21 -20.32 -8.27
CA VAL A 267 35.56 -19.22 -8.99
C VAL A 267 35.16 -18.11 -8.03
N GLU A 268 35.82 -16.96 -8.13
CA GLU A 268 35.41 -15.73 -7.46
C GLU A 268 34.33 -15.05 -8.32
N LYS A 269 33.17 -14.78 -7.74
CA LYS A 269 32.03 -14.19 -8.46
C LYS A 269 31.20 -13.27 -7.58
N ALA A 270 30.59 -12.27 -8.19
CA ALA A 270 29.65 -11.39 -7.53
C ALA A 270 28.56 -10.98 -8.54
N SER A 271 27.29 -10.99 -8.14
CA SER A 271 26.17 -10.61 -9.01
C SER A 271 25.03 -9.94 -8.26
N VAL A 272 24.32 -9.07 -8.98
CA VAL A 272 23.14 -8.33 -8.54
C VAL A 272 22.07 -8.43 -9.63
N GLY A 273 20.83 -8.66 -9.22
CA GLY A 273 19.69 -8.74 -10.13
C GLY A 273 18.35 -8.62 -9.41
N GLN A 274 17.26 -8.62 -10.18
CA GLN A 274 15.91 -8.72 -9.64
C GLN A 274 15.58 -10.18 -9.32
N LEU A 275 15.10 -10.44 -8.11
CA LEU A 275 14.46 -11.72 -7.80
C LEU A 275 13.05 -11.72 -8.38
N LEU A 276 12.79 -12.62 -9.33
CA LEU A 276 11.48 -12.81 -9.96
C LEU A 276 10.64 -13.85 -9.22
N ARG A 277 11.26 -14.94 -8.76
CA ARG A 277 10.60 -16.09 -8.10
C ARG A 277 11.54 -16.77 -7.10
N TRP A 278 11.00 -17.32 -6.01
CA TRP A 278 11.77 -18.13 -5.06
C TRP A 278 12.17 -19.52 -5.58
N VAL A 279 11.42 -20.07 -6.54
CA VAL A 279 11.66 -21.38 -7.17
C VAL A 279 11.27 -21.29 -8.64
N SER A 280 11.98 -22.00 -9.52
CA SER A 280 11.62 -22.13 -10.95
C SER A 280 10.16 -22.56 -11.11
N ARG A 281 9.44 -21.90 -12.03
CA ARG A 281 8.00 -22.07 -12.29
C ARG A 281 7.06 -21.73 -11.12
N GLY A 282 7.57 -21.25 -9.99
CA GLY A 282 6.75 -20.76 -8.86
C GLY A 282 5.99 -19.47 -9.18
N ALA A 283 5.29 -18.88 -8.20
CA ALA A 283 4.67 -17.57 -8.38
C ALA A 283 5.72 -16.46 -8.58
N ARG A 284 5.37 -15.40 -9.34
CA ARG A 284 6.17 -14.17 -9.35
C ARG A 284 6.00 -13.40 -8.04
N LEU A 285 7.05 -12.76 -7.56
CA LEU A 285 6.97 -11.83 -6.44
C LEU A 285 6.08 -10.63 -6.79
N GLN A 286 5.27 -10.18 -5.83
CA GLN A 286 4.45 -8.97 -5.98
C GLN A 286 5.27 -7.70 -5.72
N GLU A 287 6.24 -7.77 -4.81
CA GLU A 287 7.14 -6.66 -4.48
C GLU A 287 8.48 -6.80 -5.21
N PRO A 288 8.97 -5.75 -5.91
CA PRO A 288 10.30 -5.74 -6.51
C PRO A 288 11.38 -5.94 -5.45
N THR A 289 12.11 -7.05 -5.56
CA THR A 289 13.14 -7.45 -4.60
C THR A 289 14.47 -7.59 -5.33
N ILE A 290 15.52 -6.94 -4.83
CA ILE A 290 16.89 -7.11 -5.33
C ILE A 290 17.52 -8.33 -4.67
N LEU A 291 18.20 -9.18 -5.43
CA LEU A 291 19.08 -10.23 -4.92
C LEU A 291 20.54 -9.79 -5.11
N ILE A 292 21.35 -9.92 -4.06
CA ILE A 292 22.80 -9.71 -4.10
C ILE A 292 23.48 -11.02 -3.69
N THR A 293 24.40 -11.51 -4.54
CA THR A 293 25.20 -12.72 -4.25
C THR A 293 26.68 -12.45 -4.45
N VAL A 294 27.51 -12.87 -3.50
CA VAL A 294 28.98 -12.72 -3.54
C VAL A 294 29.62 -14.03 -3.10
N GLY A 295 30.66 -14.45 -3.81
CA GLY A 295 31.32 -15.74 -3.64
C GLY A 295 30.48 -16.92 -4.16
N SER A 296 30.95 -18.13 -3.86
CA SER A 296 30.21 -19.36 -4.11
C SER A 296 29.47 -19.78 -2.84
N VAL A 297 28.13 -19.86 -2.93
CA VAL A 297 27.25 -20.20 -1.80
C VAL A 297 27.39 -21.67 -1.43
N TRP A 298 28.32 -21.97 -0.54
CA TRP A 298 28.65 -23.32 -0.07
C TRP A 298 29.11 -23.31 1.39
N TRP A 299 29.17 -24.47 2.03
CA TRP A 299 29.26 -24.55 3.50
C TRP A 299 30.65 -24.25 4.08
N ASN A 300 31.70 -24.38 3.26
CA ASN A 300 33.11 -24.18 3.60
C ASN A 300 33.69 -22.88 3.02
N THR A 301 32.99 -22.21 2.11
CA THR A 301 33.41 -20.94 1.49
C THR A 301 32.73 -19.74 2.15
N PRO A 302 33.42 -18.59 2.27
CA PRO A 302 32.76 -17.33 2.63
C PRO A 302 31.86 -16.88 1.47
N TYR A 303 30.61 -16.52 1.78
CA TYR A 303 29.65 -16.03 0.79
C TYR A 303 28.73 -14.95 1.37
N TYR A 304 28.14 -14.15 0.48
CA TYR A 304 26.98 -13.33 0.76
C TYR A 304 25.82 -13.77 -0.12
N PHE A 305 24.64 -13.90 0.46
CA PHE A 305 23.41 -14.18 -0.27
C PHE A 305 22.27 -13.52 0.49
N ASN A 306 21.78 -12.38 0.00
CA ASN A 306 20.72 -11.65 0.67
C ASN A 306 19.80 -10.93 -0.32
N THR A 307 18.58 -10.66 0.12
CA THR A 307 17.51 -10.02 -0.66
C THR A 307 17.05 -8.73 0.01
N PHE A 308 16.83 -7.69 -0.79
CA PHE A 308 16.44 -6.36 -0.30
C PHE A 308 15.15 -5.87 -0.97
N THR A 309 14.18 -5.46 -0.16
CA THR A 309 13.00 -4.73 -0.61
C THR A 309 13.31 -3.24 -0.82
N LEU A 310 12.37 -2.49 -1.41
CA LEU A 310 12.50 -1.03 -1.53
C LEU A 310 12.64 -0.35 -0.15
N SER A 311 11.96 -0.86 0.87
CA SER A 311 12.02 -0.33 2.23
C SER A 311 13.39 -0.55 2.90
N ASP A 312 14.00 -1.72 2.67
CA ASP A 312 15.34 -2.05 3.17
C ASP A 312 16.37 -1.12 2.54
N LEU A 313 16.32 -0.93 1.21
CA LEU A 313 17.22 -0.04 0.47
C LEU A 313 17.11 1.41 0.93
N GLN A 314 15.91 1.89 1.30
CA GLN A 314 15.75 3.24 1.86
C GLN A 314 16.40 3.38 3.25
N ASN A 315 16.26 2.37 4.10
CA ASN A 315 16.87 2.37 5.44
C ASN A 315 18.39 2.23 5.37
N ILE A 316 18.88 1.36 4.49
CA ILE A 316 20.30 1.21 4.15
C ILE A 316 20.85 2.52 3.57
N SER A 317 20.15 3.17 2.64
CA SER A 317 20.60 4.45 2.06
C SER A 317 20.77 5.52 3.14
N LYS A 318 19.87 5.59 4.13
CA LYS A 318 20.05 6.44 5.31
C LYS A 318 21.30 6.03 6.09
N SER A 319 21.49 4.75 6.41
CA SER A 319 22.67 4.26 7.15
C SER A 319 24.00 4.54 6.43
N VAL A 320 24.08 4.27 5.13
CA VAL A 320 25.27 4.51 4.28
C VAL A 320 25.59 6.01 4.19
N ARG A 321 24.58 6.89 4.12
CA ARG A 321 24.80 8.35 4.14
C ARG A 321 25.45 8.84 5.44
N HIS A 322 25.13 8.23 6.58
CA HIS A 322 25.71 8.61 7.89
C HIS A 322 27.07 7.93 8.12
N SER A 323 27.18 6.62 7.88
CA SER A 323 28.38 5.82 8.16
C SER A 323 29.49 5.93 7.09
N ARG A 324 29.13 6.33 5.86
CA ARG A 324 29.98 6.31 4.65
C ARG A 324 30.54 4.92 4.27
N ARG A 325 30.06 3.83 4.88
CA ARG A 325 30.48 2.47 4.55
C ARG A 325 29.70 1.97 3.33
N THR A 326 30.37 1.80 2.19
CA THR A 326 29.76 1.33 0.92
C THR A 326 29.88 -0.17 0.70
N LEU A 327 30.83 -0.84 1.35
CA LEU A 327 31.06 -2.28 1.25
C LEU A 327 29.91 -3.07 1.87
N ILE A 328 29.36 -4.00 1.10
CA ILE A 328 28.33 -4.95 1.53
C ILE A 328 29.00 -6.22 2.06
N PHE A 329 29.93 -6.79 1.26
CA PHE A 329 30.66 -8.01 1.62
C PHE A 329 31.94 -8.14 0.79
N ARG A 330 32.94 -8.85 1.35
CA ARG A 330 34.15 -9.31 0.66
C ARG A 330 34.47 -10.74 1.12
N THR A 331 34.80 -11.65 0.21
CA THR A 331 35.08 -13.07 0.54
C THR A 331 36.37 -13.24 1.37
N SER A 332 37.37 -12.38 1.16
CA SER A 332 38.58 -12.32 1.99
C SER A 332 38.60 -11.07 2.88
N PRO A 333 38.95 -11.17 4.17
CA PRO A 333 39.08 -10.01 5.07
C PRO A 333 40.35 -9.18 4.80
N ASP A 334 41.34 -9.73 4.10
CA ASP A 334 42.59 -9.03 3.80
C ASP A 334 42.46 -8.21 2.51
N GLU A 335 42.78 -6.91 2.59
CA GLU A 335 42.78 -6.02 1.42
C GLU A 335 43.79 -6.44 0.35
N THR A 336 44.90 -7.05 0.76
CA THR A 336 46.02 -7.49 -0.08
C THR A 336 45.86 -8.89 -0.67
N ALA A 337 44.76 -9.60 -0.34
CA ALA A 337 44.52 -10.98 -0.76
C ALA A 337 44.69 -11.21 -2.27
N GLU A 338 45.32 -12.34 -2.62
CA GLU A 338 45.55 -12.73 -4.00
C GLU A 338 44.23 -13.03 -4.73
N SER A 339 43.27 -13.71 -4.07
CA SER A 339 41.89 -13.85 -4.54
C SER A 339 40.86 -13.17 -3.61
N TYR A 340 39.80 -12.61 -4.20
CA TYR A 340 38.58 -12.19 -3.52
C TYR A 340 37.44 -11.86 -4.50
N ALA A 341 36.20 -11.93 -4.03
CA ALA A 341 35.04 -11.27 -4.61
C ALA A 341 34.46 -10.27 -3.60
N SER A 342 33.93 -9.15 -4.09
CA SER A 342 33.23 -8.17 -3.25
C SER A 342 32.01 -7.56 -3.93
N ALA A 343 31.09 -7.07 -3.11
CA ALA A 343 30.04 -6.16 -3.54
C ALA A 343 30.05 -4.90 -2.66
N GLU A 344 29.92 -3.76 -3.31
CA GLU A 344 29.58 -2.47 -2.74
C GLU A 344 28.27 -1.98 -3.38
N TRP A 345 27.60 -1.00 -2.77
CA TRP A 345 26.27 -0.54 -3.23
C TRP A 345 26.17 -0.07 -4.69
N LEU A 346 27.29 0.14 -5.39
CA LEU A 346 27.34 0.49 -6.82
C LEU A 346 28.27 -0.41 -7.64
N LEU A 347 29.04 -1.30 -7.01
CA LEU A 347 30.25 -1.90 -7.59
C LEU A 347 30.38 -3.38 -7.23
N LEU A 348 30.57 -4.23 -8.22
CA LEU A 348 30.93 -5.64 -8.05
C LEU A 348 32.37 -5.86 -8.45
N THR A 349 33.11 -6.65 -7.65
CA THR A 349 34.50 -7.02 -7.91
C THR A 349 34.66 -8.54 -7.85
N ALA A 350 35.50 -9.09 -8.74
CA ALA A 350 36.10 -10.40 -8.55
C ALA A 350 37.57 -10.39 -9.02
N LYS A 351 38.43 -11.11 -8.29
CA LYS A 351 39.84 -11.28 -8.57
C LYS A 351 40.23 -12.71 -8.20
N ALA A 352 40.70 -13.50 -9.16
CA ALA A 352 41.34 -14.78 -8.89
C ALA A 352 42.83 -14.59 -8.54
N SER A 353 43.45 -15.57 -7.87
CA SER A 353 44.89 -15.54 -7.53
C SER A 353 45.78 -15.38 -8.76
N THR A 354 45.41 -16.01 -9.87
CA THR A 354 46.10 -15.92 -11.17
C THR A 354 45.89 -14.58 -11.89
N SER A 355 45.08 -13.67 -11.35
CA SER A 355 44.70 -12.40 -11.96
C SER A 355 45.48 -11.23 -11.36
N THR A 356 46.22 -10.51 -12.23
CA THR A 356 47.01 -9.35 -11.82
C THR A 356 46.17 -8.11 -11.49
N THR A 357 44.90 -8.08 -11.91
CA THR A 357 43.97 -6.96 -11.65
C THR A 357 42.55 -7.46 -11.45
N PRO A 358 41.80 -6.98 -10.44
CA PRO A 358 40.39 -7.31 -10.27
C PRO A 358 39.55 -6.92 -11.49
N PHE A 359 38.65 -7.81 -11.89
CA PHE A 359 37.50 -7.47 -12.74
C PHE A 359 36.48 -6.68 -11.91
N VAL A 360 35.93 -5.63 -12.50
CA VAL A 360 34.99 -4.72 -11.84
C VAL A 360 33.83 -4.41 -12.78
N ARG A 361 32.60 -4.41 -12.25
CA ARG A 361 31.39 -4.01 -12.99
C ARG A 361 30.51 -3.13 -12.12
N VAL A 362 30.01 -2.05 -12.71
CA VAL A 362 29.06 -1.14 -12.06
C VAL A 362 27.67 -1.76 -12.12
N CYS A 363 26.95 -1.79 -11.00
CA CYS A 363 25.55 -2.20 -10.98
C CYS A 363 24.68 -1.09 -11.59
N PRO A 364 23.85 -1.36 -12.62
CA PRO A 364 22.87 -0.40 -13.11
C PRO A 364 21.66 -0.38 -12.16
N ILE A 365 21.86 0.07 -10.93
CA ILE A 365 20.75 0.50 -10.08
C ILE A 365 20.25 1.80 -10.70
N ASP A 366 18.96 1.85 -11.05
CA ASP A 366 18.33 3.05 -11.56
C ASP A 366 18.23 4.10 -10.44
N LEU A 367 19.28 4.91 -10.31
CA LEU A 367 19.41 6.00 -9.34
C LEU A 367 18.62 7.25 -9.77
N THR A 368 17.53 7.09 -10.53
CA THR A 368 16.67 8.22 -10.92
C THR A 368 15.94 8.81 -9.71
N VAL A 369 16.50 9.88 -9.17
CA VAL A 369 15.84 10.70 -8.16
C VAL A 369 14.84 11.60 -8.88
N ARG A 370 13.58 11.20 -8.87
CA ARG A 370 12.46 11.95 -9.48
C ARG A 370 11.57 12.53 -8.39
N VAL A 371 11.40 13.85 -8.40
CA VAL A 371 10.45 14.59 -7.56
C VAL A 371 9.40 15.19 -8.47
N CYS A 372 8.32 14.44 -8.70
CA CYS A 372 7.09 14.89 -9.35
C CYS A 372 5.96 13.90 -9.01
N PRO A 373 4.67 14.29 -9.11
CA PRO A 373 3.60 13.31 -9.22
C PRO A 373 3.78 12.50 -10.52
N GLU A 374 3.31 11.26 -10.55
CA GLU A 374 3.27 10.47 -11.79
C GLU A 374 1.89 10.61 -12.45
N LEU A 375 1.89 10.96 -13.73
CA LEU A 375 0.67 11.07 -14.53
C LEU A 375 0.49 9.83 -15.42
N SER A 376 -0.78 9.45 -15.61
CA SER A 376 -1.17 8.45 -16.60
C SER A 376 -1.55 9.13 -17.92
N ASP A 377 -1.31 8.45 -19.04
CA ASP A 377 -1.80 8.80 -20.37
C ASP A 377 -3.25 8.31 -20.61
N ALA A 378 -3.76 7.45 -19.73
CA ALA A 378 -5.15 6.99 -19.73
C ALA A 378 -6.09 8.02 -19.07
N PRO A 379 -7.38 8.07 -19.48
CA PRO A 379 -8.38 8.81 -18.72
C PRO A 379 -8.53 8.21 -17.32
N VAL A 380 -8.70 9.05 -16.30
CA VAL A 380 -8.78 8.65 -14.87
C VAL A 380 -9.83 7.56 -14.61
N ARG A 381 -10.87 7.50 -15.44
CA ARG A 381 -11.89 6.45 -15.45
C ARG A 381 -12.62 6.41 -16.80
N PRO A 382 -13.36 5.33 -17.13
CA PRO A 382 -14.29 5.35 -18.25
C PRO A 382 -15.37 6.45 -18.09
N VAL A 383 -15.83 6.97 -19.23
CA VAL A 383 -16.94 7.93 -19.32
C VAL A 383 -18.25 7.23 -18.99
N LYS A 384 -19.09 7.84 -18.15
CA LYS A 384 -20.41 7.31 -17.81
C LYS A 384 -21.39 7.55 -18.97
N LYS A 385 -22.01 6.47 -19.46
CA LYS A 385 -22.90 6.47 -20.65
C LYS A 385 -24.36 6.10 -20.35
N ASP A 386 -24.67 5.67 -19.13
CA ASP A 386 -25.96 5.05 -18.77
C ASP A 386 -27.04 6.05 -18.32
N PHE A 387 -26.75 7.35 -18.31
CA PHE A 387 -27.71 8.41 -17.96
C PHE A 387 -29.04 8.25 -18.73
N LYS A 388 -30.15 8.49 -18.02
CA LYS A 388 -31.51 8.40 -18.56
C LYS A 388 -32.08 9.79 -18.78
N THR A 389 -32.93 9.90 -19.81
CA THR A 389 -33.77 11.07 -20.02
C THR A 389 -34.64 11.31 -18.78
N ARG A 390 -34.68 12.56 -18.29
CA ARG A 390 -35.61 13.01 -17.26
C ARG A 390 -36.58 13.99 -17.89
N THR A 391 -37.88 13.77 -17.74
CA THR A 391 -38.93 14.67 -18.24
C THR A 391 -39.61 15.37 -17.06
N SER A 392 -40.06 16.61 -17.24
CA SER A 392 -40.78 17.37 -16.20
C SER A 392 -42.14 16.74 -15.91
N THR A 393 -42.80 16.18 -16.93
CA THR A 393 -44.06 15.45 -16.81
C THR A 393 -43.97 14.05 -17.43
N PRO A 394 -44.89 13.13 -17.06
CA PRO A 394 -45.07 11.85 -17.77
C PRO A 394 -45.79 11.97 -19.13
N ALA A 395 -46.33 13.14 -19.46
CA ALA A 395 -47.01 13.40 -20.74
C ALA A 395 -45.99 13.58 -21.87
N PHE A 396 -44.87 14.27 -21.58
CA PHE A 396 -43.78 14.49 -22.52
C PHE A 396 -43.01 13.20 -22.84
N LYS A 397 -43.49 12.42 -23.82
CA LYS A 397 -42.92 11.10 -24.18
C LYS A 397 -41.69 11.20 -25.10
N VAL A 398 -40.68 11.97 -24.68
CA VAL A 398 -39.39 12.08 -25.36
C VAL A 398 -38.36 11.13 -24.76
N ILE A 399 -37.59 10.45 -25.60
CA ILE A 399 -36.38 9.71 -25.20
C ILE A 399 -35.18 10.37 -25.87
N MET A 400 -34.25 10.88 -25.08
CA MET A 400 -32.97 11.44 -25.52
C MET A 400 -31.85 10.42 -25.31
N ARG A 401 -30.98 10.22 -26.31
CA ARG A 401 -29.77 9.39 -26.21
C ARG A 401 -28.59 10.07 -26.88
N HIS A 402 -27.37 9.90 -26.34
CA HIS A 402 -26.16 10.32 -27.06
C HIS A 402 -25.98 9.47 -28.33
N VAL A 403 -25.39 10.07 -29.37
CA VAL A 403 -25.06 9.41 -30.63
C VAL A 403 -23.56 9.16 -30.75
N ASP A 404 -22.74 10.09 -30.24
CA ASP A 404 -21.29 10.07 -30.41
C ASP A 404 -20.59 9.20 -29.34
N GLU A 405 -19.42 8.67 -29.72
CA GLU A 405 -18.49 8.00 -28.81
C GLU A 405 -17.10 8.65 -28.93
N PRO A 406 -16.62 9.40 -27.91
CA PRO A 406 -17.26 9.69 -26.62
C PRO A 406 -18.50 10.62 -26.73
N PRO A 407 -19.40 10.64 -25.72
CA PRO A 407 -20.62 11.47 -25.73
C PRO A 407 -20.40 12.99 -25.81
N LEU A 408 -19.19 13.45 -25.48
CA LEU A 408 -18.74 14.83 -25.59
C LEU A 408 -17.29 14.84 -26.09
N ALA A 409 -16.99 15.71 -27.05
CA ALA A 409 -15.64 16.02 -27.52
C ALA A 409 -15.27 17.46 -27.13
N ALA A 410 -14.10 17.67 -26.55
CA ALA A 410 -13.63 18.98 -26.12
C ALA A 410 -12.78 19.67 -27.19
N ASN A 411 -13.01 20.96 -27.45
CA ASN A 411 -12.28 21.81 -28.39
C ASN A 411 -11.95 21.13 -29.75
N PRO A 412 -12.93 20.54 -30.47
CA PRO A 412 -12.66 19.83 -31.73
C PRO A 412 -12.30 20.78 -32.88
N ASN A 413 -12.87 21.99 -32.89
CA ASN A 413 -12.72 22.96 -33.98
C ASN A 413 -11.93 24.21 -33.58
N VAL A 414 -11.92 24.57 -32.29
CA VAL A 414 -11.32 25.82 -31.77
C VAL A 414 -10.79 25.58 -30.35
N GLY A 415 -9.52 25.93 -30.12
CA GLY A 415 -8.95 26.03 -28.77
C GLY A 415 -9.10 27.43 -28.19
N GLY A 416 -10.09 27.65 -27.32
CA GLY A 416 -10.29 28.93 -26.63
C GLY A 416 -9.24 29.20 -25.54
N VAL A 417 -9.18 30.46 -25.08
CA VAL A 417 -8.38 30.90 -23.92
C VAL A 417 -9.23 31.09 -22.68
N LYS A 418 -10.42 31.69 -22.83
CA LYS A 418 -11.37 31.98 -21.74
C LYS A 418 -12.41 30.90 -21.53
N PHE A 419 -12.65 30.08 -22.55
CA PHE A 419 -13.67 29.03 -22.59
C PHE A 419 -13.08 27.75 -23.18
N ASP A 420 -13.59 26.61 -22.74
CA ASP A 420 -13.45 25.32 -23.41
C ASP A 420 -14.79 24.95 -24.04
N TYR A 421 -14.77 24.58 -25.32
CA TYR A 421 -15.94 24.20 -26.09
C TYR A 421 -16.17 22.69 -25.97
N PHE A 422 -17.41 22.27 -25.74
CA PHE A 422 -17.81 20.87 -25.66
C PHE A 422 -18.88 20.59 -26.72
N ARG A 423 -18.54 19.76 -27.69
CA ARG A 423 -19.41 19.35 -28.79
C ARG A 423 -19.99 17.97 -28.51
N GLY A 424 -21.26 17.75 -28.87
CA GLY A 424 -21.87 16.43 -28.84
C GLY A 424 -23.14 16.34 -29.69
N ALA A 425 -23.64 15.12 -29.87
CA ALA A 425 -24.87 14.84 -30.58
C ALA A 425 -25.84 14.00 -29.74
N VAL A 426 -27.10 14.43 -29.71
CA VAL A 426 -28.21 13.74 -29.04
C VAL A 426 -29.31 13.41 -30.04
N SER A 427 -29.70 12.14 -30.10
CA SER A 427 -30.89 11.70 -30.81
C SER A 427 -32.11 11.85 -29.90
N VAL A 428 -33.12 12.57 -30.39
CA VAL A 428 -34.36 12.91 -29.71
C VAL A 428 -35.47 12.10 -30.38
N PHE A 429 -35.99 11.10 -29.68
CA PHE A 429 -36.98 10.15 -30.20
C PHE A 429 -38.36 10.38 -29.58
N ASN A 430 -39.39 10.51 -30.43
CA ASN A 430 -40.79 10.59 -30.01
C ASN A 430 -41.32 9.18 -29.71
N ASN A 431 -41.53 8.87 -28.42
CA ASN A 431 -41.97 7.55 -27.94
C ASN A 431 -43.51 7.41 -27.86
N ASN A 432 -44.27 8.28 -28.52
CA ASN A 432 -45.71 8.07 -28.70
C ASN A 432 -46.01 6.78 -29.48
N ALA A 433 -47.26 6.30 -29.41
CA ALA A 433 -47.64 5.03 -30.02
C ALA A 433 -47.58 5.11 -31.56
N PRO A 434 -47.19 4.04 -32.28
CA PRO A 434 -47.32 4.04 -33.74
C PRO A 434 -48.79 4.26 -34.13
N GLY A 435 -49.05 5.26 -34.97
CA GLY A 435 -50.40 5.66 -35.38
C GLY A 435 -51.12 6.67 -34.47
N SER A 436 -50.50 7.18 -33.39
CA SER A 436 -51.05 8.36 -32.69
C SER A 436 -50.75 9.63 -33.50
N ASN A 437 -51.73 10.51 -33.74
CA ASN A 437 -51.49 11.79 -34.41
C ASN A 437 -50.90 12.86 -33.46
N LEU A 438 -49.90 12.48 -32.66
CA LEU A 438 -49.26 13.30 -31.62
C LEU A 438 -47.77 13.51 -31.93
N PRO A 439 -47.44 14.41 -32.87
CA PRO A 439 -46.08 14.90 -33.02
C PRO A 439 -45.67 15.71 -31.78
N ILE A 440 -44.36 15.82 -31.54
CA ILE A 440 -43.77 16.63 -30.46
C ILE A 440 -43.01 17.79 -31.10
N THR A 441 -43.14 19.02 -30.60
CA THR A 441 -42.52 20.21 -31.23
C THR A 441 -41.55 20.89 -30.27
N ILE A 442 -40.28 20.50 -30.34
CA ILE A 442 -39.24 21.11 -29.51
C ILE A 442 -39.10 22.59 -29.89
N ALA A 443 -39.49 23.49 -28.98
CA ALA A 443 -39.49 24.93 -29.16
C ALA A 443 -38.14 25.58 -28.86
N ALA A 444 -37.38 25.02 -27.90
CA ALA A 444 -36.07 25.54 -27.51
C ALA A 444 -35.13 24.46 -26.96
N ALA A 445 -33.84 24.79 -26.90
CA ALA A 445 -32.83 24.03 -26.19
C ALA A 445 -32.04 24.95 -25.24
N LYS A 446 -31.65 24.41 -24.08
CA LYS A 446 -30.85 25.07 -23.05
C LYS A 446 -29.76 24.11 -22.59
N ALA A 447 -28.60 24.62 -22.21
CA ALA A 447 -27.52 23.82 -21.65
C ALA A 447 -27.03 24.40 -20.32
N SER A 448 -26.80 23.52 -19.35
CA SER A 448 -26.14 23.82 -18.09
C SER A 448 -25.04 22.80 -17.82
N TYR A 449 -24.04 23.17 -17.02
CA TYR A 449 -22.88 22.34 -16.72
C TYR A 449 -22.62 22.29 -15.21
N ARG A 450 -21.97 21.22 -14.77
CA ARG A 450 -21.35 21.15 -13.44
C ARG A 450 -20.13 20.25 -13.48
N PHE A 451 -19.21 20.45 -12.56
CA PHE A 451 -18.10 19.53 -12.34
C PHE A 451 -18.49 18.46 -11.32
N ILE A 452 -17.86 17.28 -11.39
CA ILE A 452 -18.08 16.24 -10.39
C ILE A 452 -17.76 16.76 -8.99
N GLY A 453 -18.64 16.45 -8.03
CA GLY A 453 -18.61 16.96 -6.66
C GLY A 453 -19.38 18.27 -6.44
N GLU A 454 -19.71 19.03 -7.49
CA GLU A 454 -20.61 20.19 -7.38
C GLU A 454 -22.08 19.71 -7.41
N LYS A 455 -22.92 20.16 -6.49
CA LYS A 455 -24.34 19.73 -6.41
C LYS A 455 -25.25 20.41 -7.43
N GLU A 456 -24.90 21.62 -7.83
CA GLU A 456 -25.75 22.51 -8.62
C GLU A 456 -25.23 22.64 -10.06
N TYR A 457 -26.16 22.78 -11.00
CA TYR A 457 -25.88 23.07 -12.40
C TYR A 457 -25.82 24.59 -12.61
N LYS A 458 -24.80 25.04 -13.34
CA LYS A 458 -24.60 26.44 -13.76
C LYS A 458 -24.99 26.58 -15.22
N ASP A 459 -25.74 27.60 -15.57
CA ASP A 459 -26.13 27.84 -16.95
C ASP A 459 -24.93 28.23 -17.82
N VAL A 460 -24.96 27.81 -19.09
CA VAL A 460 -23.91 28.11 -20.05
C VAL A 460 -24.27 29.45 -20.72
N VAL A 461 -23.76 30.55 -20.16
CA VAL A 461 -24.08 31.93 -20.59
C VAL A 461 -22.82 32.66 -21.04
N LYS A 462 -22.93 33.50 -22.08
CA LYS A 462 -21.89 34.44 -22.51
C LYS A 462 -21.76 35.62 -21.51
N PRO A 463 -20.61 36.31 -21.48
CA PRO A 463 -20.50 37.62 -20.81
C PRO A 463 -21.49 38.67 -21.34
N THR A 464 -22.05 38.47 -22.54
CA THR A 464 -23.08 39.33 -23.16
C THR A 464 -24.51 39.01 -22.71
N GLY A 465 -24.72 37.98 -21.87
CA GLY A 465 -26.05 37.54 -21.41
C GLY A 465 -26.78 36.58 -22.36
N GLU A 466 -26.25 36.33 -23.56
CA GLU A 466 -26.78 35.32 -24.49
C GLU A 466 -26.41 33.90 -24.06
N SER A 467 -27.17 32.89 -24.50
CA SER A 467 -26.79 31.50 -24.30
C SER A 467 -25.49 31.16 -25.05
N ASN A 468 -24.63 30.37 -24.41
CA ASN A 468 -23.40 29.81 -24.98
C ASN A 468 -23.62 28.40 -25.57
N LEU A 469 -24.87 28.05 -25.88
CA LEU A 469 -25.28 26.86 -26.63
C LEU A 469 -25.45 27.23 -28.11
N GLU A 470 -24.65 26.62 -28.98
CA GLU A 470 -24.79 26.71 -30.43
C GLU A 470 -25.37 25.40 -30.97
N ILE A 471 -26.41 25.48 -31.81
CA ILE A 471 -26.99 24.33 -32.50
C ILE A 471 -26.34 24.22 -33.87
N LEU A 472 -25.80 23.05 -34.18
CA LEU A 472 -24.98 22.81 -35.36
C LEU A 472 -25.79 22.20 -36.51
N ASP A 473 -25.13 22.04 -37.65
CA ASP A 473 -25.68 21.43 -38.88
C ASP A 473 -26.93 22.16 -39.45
N GLY A 474 -27.13 23.43 -39.07
CA GLY A 474 -28.23 24.28 -39.58
C GLY A 474 -29.61 23.93 -39.02
N LEU A 475 -29.70 23.07 -38.00
CA LEU A 475 -30.96 22.72 -37.35
C LEU A 475 -31.51 23.95 -36.59
N GLN A 476 -32.75 24.34 -36.91
CA GLN A 476 -33.44 25.47 -36.27
C GLN A 476 -34.63 24.96 -35.44
N PHE A 477 -34.93 25.68 -34.36
CA PHE A 477 -36.16 25.48 -33.59
C PHE A 477 -37.22 26.53 -34.01
N PRO A 478 -38.52 26.20 -33.97
CA PRO A 478 -39.10 24.95 -33.47
C PRO A 478 -38.90 23.74 -34.40
N LEU A 479 -38.76 22.56 -33.80
CA LEU A 479 -38.50 21.29 -34.49
C LEU A 479 -39.58 20.26 -34.16
N THR A 480 -40.39 19.90 -35.15
CA THR A 480 -41.44 18.89 -35.02
C THR A 480 -40.91 17.48 -35.32
N ILE A 481 -41.19 16.53 -34.44
CA ILE A 481 -40.77 15.13 -34.51
C ILE A 481 -42.03 14.24 -34.47
N ASP A 482 -42.29 13.55 -35.57
CA ASP A 482 -43.42 12.62 -35.69
C ASP A 482 -43.28 11.41 -34.75
N PRO A 483 -44.40 10.77 -34.36
CA PRO A 483 -44.40 9.56 -33.54
C PRO A 483 -43.49 8.47 -34.11
N ARG A 484 -42.65 7.87 -33.26
CA ARG A 484 -41.66 6.84 -33.62
C ARG A 484 -40.55 7.31 -34.58
N GLN A 485 -40.44 8.59 -34.87
CA GLN A 485 -39.26 9.17 -35.53
C GLN A 485 -38.25 9.71 -34.49
N SER A 486 -37.04 9.99 -34.98
CA SER A 486 -35.96 10.61 -34.21
C SER A 486 -35.31 11.74 -35.00
N ALA A 487 -35.04 12.86 -34.34
CA ALA A 487 -34.19 13.93 -34.87
C ALA A 487 -32.84 13.95 -34.13
N ASN A 488 -31.75 14.24 -34.84
CA ASN A 488 -30.42 14.33 -34.24
C ASN A 488 -30.05 15.80 -34.03
N VAL A 489 -29.95 16.21 -32.76
CA VAL A 489 -29.52 17.56 -32.35
C VAL A 489 -28.02 17.51 -32.08
N LYS A 490 -27.22 18.11 -32.97
CA LYS A 490 -25.80 18.38 -32.71
C LYS A 490 -25.66 19.76 -32.08
N PHE A 491 -24.80 19.88 -31.09
CA PHE A 491 -24.62 21.13 -30.36
C PHE A 491 -23.16 21.35 -29.96
N GLU A 492 -22.81 22.60 -29.68
CA GLU A 492 -21.57 23.00 -29.02
C GLU A 492 -21.87 23.92 -27.83
N VAL A 493 -21.14 23.74 -26.73
CA VAL A 493 -21.35 24.41 -25.44
C VAL A 493 -20.04 25.00 -24.95
N ALA A 494 -19.98 26.32 -24.76
CA ALA A 494 -18.77 27.01 -24.28
C ALA A 494 -18.75 27.17 -22.75
N VAL A 495 -17.95 26.36 -22.06
CA VAL A 495 -17.80 26.37 -20.60
C VAL A 495 -16.69 27.33 -20.19
N PRO A 496 -16.91 28.29 -19.27
CA PRO A 496 -15.89 29.22 -18.82
C PRO A 496 -14.78 28.51 -18.03
N ARG A 497 -13.54 28.97 -18.24
CA ARG A 497 -12.39 28.58 -17.41
C ARG A 497 -12.34 29.41 -16.13
N THR A 498 -11.55 28.95 -15.15
CA THR A 498 -11.21 29.78 -13.98
C THR A 498 -10.34 30.96 -14.42
N GLU A 499 -10.27 32.01 -13.61
CA GLU A 499 -9.38 33.14 -13.90
C GLU A 499 -7.91 32.73 -13.97
N GLU A 500 -7.50 31.79 -13.11
CA GLU A 500 -6.15 31.21 -13.09
C GLU A 500 -5.84 30.48 -14.39
N ASP A 501 -6.76 29.66 -14.90
CA ASP A 501 -6.60 28.94 -16.15
C ASP A 501 -6.64 29.87 -17.37
N ALA A 502 -7.46 30.93 -17.33
CA ALA A 502 -7.54 31.93 -18.39
C ALA A 502 -6.29 32.83 -18.47
N LYS A 503 -5.64 33.13 -17.34
CA LYS A 503 -4.39 33.91 -17.27
C LYS A 503 -3.19 33.22 -17.93
N ARG A 504 -3.24 31.90 -18.13
CA ARG A 504 -2.15 31.12 -18.77
C ARG A 504 -2.07 31.25 -20.29
N ASP A 505 -3.07 31.85 -20.94
CA ASP A 505 -3.21 31.98 -22.41
C ASP A 505 -3.11 30.66 -23.22
N VAL A 506 -3.29 29.51 -22.55
CA VAL A 506 -3.16 28.17 -23.14
C VAL A 506 -4.33 27.86 -24.07
N ARG A 507 -4.03 27.40 -25.29
CA ARG A 507 -5.04 26.97 -26.28
C ARG A 507 -4.93 25.48 -26.54
N TRP A 508 -5.82 24.70 -25.95
CA TRP A 508 -5.88 23.24 -26.16
C TRP A 508 -6.88 22.86 -27.24
N TRP A 509 -6.43 21.97 -28.12
CA TRP A 509 -7.22 21.32 -29.15
C TRP A 509 -7.50 19.88 -28.73
N ASN A 510 -8.70 19.37 -29.03
CA ASN A 510 -9.17 18.02 -28.68
C ASN A 510 -9.16 17.68 -27.16
N ARG A 511 -8.95 18.69 -26.29
CA ARG A 511 -8.81 18.58 -24.83
C ARG A 511 -9.32 19.87 -24.18
N ALA A 512 -9.96 19.76 -23.00
CA ALA A 512 -10.42 20.91 -22.21
C ALA A 512 -9.51 21.18 -21.00
N LEU A 513 -9.09 22.43 -20.80
CA LEU A 513 -8.26 22.84 -19.66
C LEU A 513 -9.07 22.83 -18.35
N CYS A 514 -10.33 23.29 -18.39
CA CYS A 514 -11.21 23.37 -17.22
C CYS A 514 -11.55 21.99 -16.61
N ALA A 515 -11.54 20.93 -17.43
CA ALA A 515 -11.88 19.56 -17.02
C ALA A 515 -10.65 18.67 -16.72
N ARG A 516 -9.42 19.22 -16.78
CA ARG A 516 -8.18 18.42 -16.70
C ARG A 516 -7.99 17.66 -15.37
N ARG A 517 -8.49 18.22 -14.25
CA ARG A 517 -8.37 17.63 -12.90
C ARG A 517 -9.63 16.91 -12.42
N ARG A 518 -10.80 17.21 -13.02
CA ARG A 518 -12.11 16.69 -12.61
C ARG A 518 -13.05 16.58 -13.81
N PRO A 519 -13.82 15.48 -13.97
CA PRO A 519 -14.78 15.35 -15.06
C PRO A 519 -15.87 16.42 -14.99
N ILE A 520 -16.46 16.71 -16.15
CA ILE A 520 -17.54 17.69 -16.30
C ILE A 520 -18.78 16.97 -16.85
N ARG A 521 -19.95 17.36 -16.35
CA ARG A 521 -21.25 16.92 -16.85
C ARG A 521 -22.00 18.10 -17.44
N VAL A 522 -22.46 17.95 -18.68
CA VAL A 522 -23.31 18.90 -19.39
C VAL A 522 -24.73 18.31 -19.42
N LYS A 523 -25.70 19.05 -18.90
CA LYS A 523 -27.12 18.73 -19.02
C LYS A 523 -27.70 19.53 -20.18
N LEU A 524 -28.11 18.84 -21.24
CA LEU A 524 -28.92 19.41 -22.31
C LEU A 524 -30.39 19.28 -21.92
N THR A 525 -31.12 20.39 -21.87
CA THR A 525 -32.56 20.45 -21.71
C THR A 525 -33.20 20.89 -23.03
N LEU A 526 -34.26 20.21 -23.44
CA LEU A 526 -35.15 20.56 -24.55
C LEU A 526 -36.52 20.92 -23.99
N GLU A 527 -37.15 21.95 -24.54
CA GLU A 527 -38.44 22.49 -24.09
C GLU A 527 -39.46 22.39 -25.23
N ASP A 528 -40.65 21.87 -24.96
CA ASP A 528 -41.79 21.80 -25.90
C ASP A 528 -42.52 23.16 -25.99
N ILE A 529 -43.40 23.33 -26.97
CA ILE A 529 -44.27 24.53 -27.10
C ILE A 529 -45.20 24.74 -25.90
N GLU A 530 -45.47 23.70 -25.10
CA GLU A 530 -46.26 23.77 -23.86
C GLU A 530 -45.42 24.06 -22.61
N GLY A 531 -44.10 24.24 -22.75
CA GLY A 531 -43.17 24.44 -21.63
C GLY A 531 -42.79 23.16 -20.87
N GLU A 532 -43.12 21.98 -21.41
CA GLU A 532 -42.64 20.71 -20.87
C GLU A 532 -41.16 20.50 -21.20
N GLU A 533 -40.35 20.04 -20.23
CA GLU A 533 -38.91 19.89 -20.39
C GLU A 533 -38.49 18.41 -20.43
N ALA A 534 -37.56 18.06 -21.31
CA ALA A 534 -36.81 16.81 -21.31
C ALA A 534 -35.32 17.11 -21.20
N SER A 535 -34.61 16.39 -20.34
CA SER A 535 -33.18 16.60 -20.14
C SER A 535 -32.37 15.31 -20.19
N LEU A 536 -31.16 15.41 -20.71
CA LEU A 536 -30.16 14.35 -20.73
C LEU A 536 -28.83 14.90 -20.21
N VAL A 537 -28.18 14.12 -19.32
CA VAL A 537 -26.83 14.41 -18.85
C VAL A 537 -25.82 13.65 -19.72
N LEU A 538 -24.79 14.37 -20.13
CA LEU A 538 -23.65 13.89 -20.89
C LEU A 538 -22.38 14.19 -20.10
N GLU A 539 -21.39 13.30 -20.15
CA GLU A 539 -20.17 13.43 -19.35
C GLU A 539 -18.93 13.47 -20.25
N TYR A 540 -18.00 14.35 -19.91
CA TYR A 540 -16.65 14.37 -20.46
C TYR A 540 -15.67 14.04 -19.32
N VAL A 541 -14.88 12.99 -19.52
CA VAL A 541 -13.70 12.68 -18.72
C VAL A 541 -12.49 13.09 -19.54
N PHE A 542 -11.57 13.83 -18.93
CA PHE A 542 -10.35 14.27 -19.60
C PHE A 542 -9.52 13.07 -20.07
N LYS A 543 -9.11 13.11 -21.34
CA LYS A 543 -8.18 12.15 -21.94
C LYS A 543 -6.86 12.88 -22.23
N PRO A 544 -5.75 12.53 -21.55
CA PRO A 544 -4.42 13.01 -21.89
C PRO A 544 -4.05 12.67 -23.36
N PHE A 545 -3.06 13.36 -23.91
CA PHE A 545 -2.38 12.80 -25.08
C PHE A 545 -1.38 11.72 -24.62
N PRO A 546 -1.13 10.69 -25.46
CA PRO A 546 -0.08 9.71 -25.17
C PRO A 546 1.25 10.42 -24.86
N PHE A 547 1.87 10.08 -23.74
CA PHE A 547 3.18 10.62 -23.40
C PHE A 547 4.26 10.03 -24.32
N PRO A 548 5.41 10.73 -24.49
CA PRO A 548 6.55 10.16 -25.19
C PRO A 548 6.96 8.83 -24.57
N GLN A 549 7.01 7.77 -25.39
CA GLN A 549 7.43 6.44 -24.96
C GLN A 549 8.94 6.29 -25.07
N VAL A 550 9.54 5.53 -24.14
CA VAL A 550 10.93 5.10 -24.19
C VAL A 550 11.03 3.96 -25.21
N LYS A 551 12.06 3.99 -26.07
CA LYS A 551 12.36 2.89 -27.01
C LYS A 551 13.31 1.90 -26.35
N GLU A 552 13.32 0.66 -26.81
CA GLU A 552 14.31 -0.35 -26.38
C GLU A 552 15.76 0.01 -26.76
N GLU A 553 15.93 0.90 -27.75
CA GLU A 553 17.23 1.46 -28.20
C GLU A 553 17.72 2.65 -27.35
N ASP A 554 16.87 3.24 -26.51
CA ASP A 554 17.24 4.37 -25.65
C ASP A 554 18.09 3.84 -24.48
N LEU A 555 19.31 4.34 -24.31
CA LEU A 555 20.20 3.96 -23.19
C LEU A 555 19.65 4.39 -21.83
N ALA A 556 18.92 5.51 -21.81
CA ALA A 556 18.12 5.97 -20.70
C ALA A 556 17.09 6.99 -21.16
N ALA A 557 16.01 7.13 -20.40
CA ALA A 557 15.12 8.28 -20.47
C ALA A 557 14.95 8.86 -19.07
N PHE A 558 14.93 10.18 -18.98
CA PHE A 558 14.72 10.92 -17.73
C PHE A 558 13.55 11.87 -17.93
N TRP A 559 12.62 11.89 -16.98
CA TRP A 559 11.41 12.71 -17.13
C TRP A 559 10.84 13.15 -15.80
N PHE A 560 10.11 14.25 -15.85
CA PHE A 560 9.18 14.63 -14.81
C PHE A 560 7.85 15.06 -15.44
N ASP A 561 6.76 14.83 -14.72
CA ASP A 561 5.42 15.16 -15.20
C ASP A 561 4.95 16.49 -14.60
N GLU A 562 4.37 17.33 -15.45
CA GLU A 562 3.81 18.63 -15.07
C GLU A 562 2.28 18.49 -14.89
N PRO A 563 1.77 18.44 -13.65
CA PRO A 563 0.37 18.14 -13.33
C PRO A 563 -0.60 19.29 -13.67
N GLU A 564 -0.07 20.45 -14.05
CA GLU A 564 -0.87 21.61 -14.42
C GLU A 564 -1.24 21.60 -15.91
N MET A 565 -0.29 21.19 -16.75
CA MET A 565 -0.41 21.13 -18.21
C MET A 565 -0.67 19.70 -18.72
N ILE A 566 -0.56 18.70 -17.84
CA ILE A 566 -0.69 17.27 -18.18
C ILE A 566 0.26 16.91 -19.34
N THR A 567 1.53 17.20 -19.11
CA THR A 567 2.66 17.08 -20.04
C THR A 567 3.79 16.32 -19.35
N ARG A 568 4.49 15.46 -20.11
CA ARG A 568 5.70 14.76 -19.66
C ARG A 568 6.91 15.44 -20.28
N ARG A 569 7.70 16.13 -19.46
CA ARG A 569 8.97 16.75 -19.89
C ARG A 569 10.05 15.68 -19.81
N MET A 570 10.64 15.33 -20.95
CA MET A 570 11.54 14.17 -21.08
C MET A 570 12.84 14.54 -21.81
N VAL A 571 13.95 14.00 -21.34
CA VAL A 571 15.25 13.95 -22.02
C VAL A 571 15.56 12.48 -22.27
N LYS A 572 15.94 12.16 -23.51
CA LYS A 572 16.40 10.83 -23.92
C LYS A 572 17.92 10.83 -24.09
N VAL A 573 18.54 9.70 -23.75
CA VAL A 573 19.93 9.38 -24.06
C VAL A 573 19.89 8.22 -25.05
N GLU A 574 20.11 8.51 -26.33
CA GLU A 574 20.11 7.52 -27.42
C GLU A 574 21.56 7.07 -27.69
N LYS A 575 21.78 5.80 -28.02
CA LYS A 575 23.04 5.35 -28.63
C LYS A 575 23.08 5.82 -30.09
N THR A 576 24.27 6.10 -30.63
CA THR A 576 24.44 6.40 -32.05
C THR A 576 25.28 5.33 -32.76
N ASP A 577 24.93 4.99 -34.00
CA ASP A 577 25.66 4.03 -34.85
C ASP A 577 26.76 4.67 -35.73
N ARG A 578 27.15 5.92 -35.46
CA ARG A 578 28.11 6.68 -36.28
C ARG A 578 29.45 6.74 -35.56
N ASP A 579 30.53 6.34 -36.23
CA ASP A 579 31.87 6.19 -35.64
C ASP A 579 32.42 7.41 -34.87
N ASP A 580 31.94 8.64 -35.16
CA ASP A 580 32.36 9.86 -34.47
C ASP A 580 31.42 10.33 -33.32
N GLU A 581 30.24 9.72 -33.17
CA GLU A 581 29.19 10.05 -32.21
C GLU A 581 28.97 8.91 -31.20
N VAL A 582 29.06 9.19 -29.91
CA VAL A 582 28.96 8.16 -28.86
C VAL A 582 27.52 8.01 -28.35
N VAL A 583 26.88 9.14 -28.06
CA VAL A 583 25.46 9.23 -27.67
C VAL A 583 24.81 10.49 -28.23
N ARG A 584 23.48 10.52 -28.23
CA ARG A 584 22.68 11.72 -28.45
C ARG A 584 21.82 11.99 -27.22
N ILE A 585 21.99 13.17 -26.60
CA ILE A 585 21.23 13.58 -25.41
C ILE A 585 20.25 14.69 -25.83
N ASP A 586 18.95 14.39 -25.80
CA ASP A 586 17.86 15.27 -26.26
C ASP A 586 18.19 15.97 -27.60
N GLY A 587 18.44 15.15 -28.62
CA GLY A 587 18.80 15.62 -29.96
C GLY A 587 20.22 16.17 -30.12
N THR A 588 21.01 16.25 -29.05
CA THR A 588 22.36 16.86 -29.06
C THR A 588 23.44 15.78 -29.13
N GLU A 589 24.21 15.76 -30.21
CA GLU A 589 25.27 14.78 -30.47
C GLU A 589 26.49 14.97 -29.54
N VAL A 590 26.88 13.92 -28.82
CA VAL A 590 28.10 13.88 -28.00
C VAL A 590 29.18 13.08 -28.73
N LYS A 591 30.09 13.80 -29.39
CA LYS A 591 31.17 13.22 -30.19
C LYS A 591 32.36 12.75 -29.33
N VAL A 592 33.15 11.81 -29.84
CA VAL A 592 34.36 11.29 -29.17
C VAL A 592 35.28 12.43 -28.69
N LYS A 593 35.51 13.43 -29.55
CA LYS A 593 36.32 14.63 -29.23
C LYS A 593 35.76 15.48 -28.08
N THR A 594 34.45 15.43 -27.82
CA THR A 594 33.83 16.12 -26.68
C THR A 594 34.17 15.37 -25.38
N LEU A 595 34.12 14.05 -25.39
CA LEU A 595 34.52 13.22 -24.24
C LEU A 595 36.02 13.32 -23.96
N GLU A 596 36.88 13.31 -24.99
CA GLU A 596 38.32 13.57 -24.85
C GLU A 596 38.62 14.92 -24.19
N ARG A 597 37.88 15.98 -24.57
CA ARG A 597 37.99 17.30 -23.93
C ARG A 597 37.51 17.28 -22.48
N ALA A 598 36.44 16.56 -22.17
CA ALA A 598 35.96 16.40 -20.79
C ALA A 598 37.00 15.68 -19.92
N VAL A 599 37.59 14.58 -20.41
CA VAL A 599 38.70 13.87 -19.77
C VAL A 599 39.91 14.79 -19.56
N TYR A 600 40.30 15.58 -20.56
CA TYR A 600 41.41 16.52 -20.42
C TYR A 600 41.12 17.64 -19.41
N ARG A 601 39.88 18.16 -19.36
CA ARG A 601 39.43 19.11 -18.33
C ARG A 601 39.51 18.49 -16.93
N ALA A 602 39.08 17.24 -16.76
CA ALA A 602 39.18 16.52 -15.49
C ALA A 602 40.63 16.35 -15.04
N LEU A 603 41.51 15.87 -15.93
CA LEU A 603 42.94 15.73 -15.66
C LEU A 603 43.62 17.06 -15.29
N LYS A 604 43.23 18.17 -15.92
CA LYS A 604 43.81 19.49 -15.65
C LYS A 604 43.31 20.13 -14.35
N THR A 605 42.05 19.85 -13.95
CA THR A 605 41.40 20.51 -12.81
C THR A 605 41.32 19.66 -11.55
N GLY A 606 41.55 18.34 -11.66
CA GLY A 606 41.29 17.36 -10.60
C GLY A 606 39.80 17.07 -10.37
N LYS A 607 38.88 17.71 -11.12
CA LYS A 607 37.43 17.50 -10.98
C LYS A 607 36.96 16.39 -11.92
N THR A 608 36.39 15.34 -11.35
CA THR A 608 35.91 14.16 -12.07
C THR A 608 34.49 14.31 -12.63
N GLU A 609 33.67 15.20 -12.07
CA GLU A 609 32.42 15.65 -12.68
C GLU A 609 32.68 16.87 -13.58
N VAL A 610 32.40 16.76 -14.87
CA VAL A 610 32.70 17.81 -15.87
C VAL A 610 31.45 18.17 -16.66
N ASP A 611 31.09 19.46 -16.65
CA ASP A 611 29.98 20.00 -17.45
C ASP A 611 30.25 19.82 -18.95
N LEU A 612 29.26 19.27 -19.67
CA LEU A 612 29.32 19.06 -21.10
C LEU A 612 28.92 20.30 -21.91
N GLU A 613 28.34 21.34 -21.28
CA GLU A 613 27.88 22.57 -21.92
C GLU A 613 26.78 22.35 -22.99
N ILE A 614 26.11 21.19 -22.98
CA ILE A 614 25.06 20.82 -23.93
C ILE A 614 23.63 21.10 -23.45
N GLY A 615 23.47 21.47 -22.18
CA GLY A 615 22.17 21.72 -21.55
C GLY A 615 21.39 22.87 -22.20
N LYS A 616 20.06 22.76 -22.22
CA LYS A 616 19.17 23.69 -22.93
C LYS A 616 17.96 24.05 -22.09
N GLU A 617 17.55 25.30 -22.20
CA GLU A 617 16.20 25.74 -21.85
C GLU A 617 15.22 25.30 -22.95
N LYS A 618 14.03 24.87 -22.54
CA LYS A 618 12.95 24.38 -23.39
C LYS A 618 11.69 25.18 -23.10
N GLU A 619 10.77 25.20 -24.06
CA GLU A 619 9.44 25.83 -23.91
C GLU A 619 9.56 27.27 -23.36
N TYR A 620 10.41 28.09 -24.00
CA TYR A 620 10.70 29.48 -23.62
C TYR A 620 11.25 29.70 -22.19
N GLY A 621 11.79 28.66 -21.55
CA GLY A 621 12.36 28.72 -20.21
C GLY A 621 11.43 28.21 -19.11
N GLU A 622 10.34 27.51 -19.46
CA GLU A 622 9.50 26.78 -18.51
C GLU A 622 10.26 25.64 -17.81
N TRP A 623 11.16 24.97 -18.52
CA TRP A 623 12.07 23.96 -17.97
C TRP A 623 13.45 24.02 -18.60
N GLU A 624 14.43 23.49 -17.88
CA GLU A 624 15.80 23.32 -18.37
C GLU A 624 16.32 21.91 -18.07
N TRP A 625 17.29 21.47 -18.86
CA TRP A 625 18.09 20.30 -18.53
C TRP A 625 19.58 20.59 -18.71
N LYS A 626 20.41 19.90 -17.94
CA LYS A 626 21.88 19.98 -17.94
C LYS A 626 22.46 18.58 -17.84
N ALA A 627 23.66 18.38 -18.38
CA ALA A 627 24.34 17.10 -18.34
C ALA A 627 25.84 17.25 -18.07
N TRP A 628 26.37 16.32 -17.27
CA TRP A 628 27.78 16.23 -16.90
C TRP A 628 28.34 14.86 -17.32
N ALA A 629 29.58 14.84 -17.78
CA ALA A 629 30.35 13.63 -17.93
C ALA A 629 30.99 13.26 -16.58
N LEU A 630 30.80 12.00 -16.17
CA LEU A 630 31.50 11.43 -15.02
C LEU A 630 32.77 10.74 -15.53
N VAL A 631 33.91 11.33 -15.20
CA VAL A 631 35.24 10.93 -15.68
C VAL A 631 35.97 10.13 -14.61
N ASP A 632 36.42 8.93 -14.98
CA ASP A 632 37.47 8.24 -14.26
C ASP A 632 38.83 8.76 -14.72
N ILE A 633 39.55 9.42 -13.80
CA ILE A 633 40.90 9.96 -14.03
C ILE A 633 41.95 8.85 -14.21
N SER A 634 41.79 7.70 -13.56
CA SER A 634 42.72 6.56 -13.61
C SER A 634 42.68 5.86 -14.97
N CYS A 635 41.47 5.68 -15.52
CA CYS A 635 41.25 5.10 -16.86
C CYS A 635 41.24 6.14 -17.98
N ARG A 636 41.18 7.44 -17.65
CA ARG A 636 41.07 8.57 -18.59
C ARG A 636 39.87 8.42 -19.54
N ARG A 637 38.73 8.00 -19.00
CA ARG A 637 37.49 7.73 -19.75
C ARG A 637 36.27 8.29 -19.02
N VAL A 638 35.24 8.63 -19.79
CA VAL A 638 33.89 8.88 -19.27
C VAL A 638 33.20 7.53 -19.10
N TYR A 639 32.66 7.25 -17.92
CA TYR A 639 31.96 5.99 -17.65
C TYR A 639 30.43 6.17 -17.62
N ALA A 640 29.95 7.38 -17.33
CA ALA A 640 28.52 7.70 -17.31
C ALA A 640 28.25 9.18 -17.60
N PHE A 641 27.02 9.45 -17.99
CA PHE A 641 26.42 10.77 -18.12
C PHE A 641 25.43 10.98 -16.97
N LYS A 642 25.60 12.07 -16.24
CA LYS A 642 24.64 12.52 -15.23
C LYS A 642 23.77 13.59 -15.86
N VAL A 643 22.44 13.47 -15.75
CA VAL A 643 21.49 14.37 -16.39
C VAL A 643 20.49 14.91 -15.36
N LEU A 644 20.41 16.22 -15.21
CA LEU A 644 19.46 16.92 -14.36
C LEU A 644 18.41 17.62 -15.24
N LEU A 645 17.14 17.36 -14.96
CA LEU A 645 15.97 18.04 -15.50
C LEU A 645 15.27 18.76 -14.36
N GLN A 646 14.90 20.02 -14.56
CA GLN A 646 14.19 20.80 -13.54
C GLN A 646 13.35 21.91 -14.17
N GLU A 647 12.44 22.48 -13.38
CA GLU A 647 11.75 23.71 -13.74
C GLU A 647 12.73 24.85 -14.03
N GLY A 648 12.38 25.66 -15.04
CA GLY A 648 13.29 26.59 -15.70
C GLY A 648 13.32 27.96 -15.03
N LYS A 649 13.72 28.98 -15.80
CA LYS A 649 13.87 30.35 -15.30
C LYS A 649 12.55 31.11 -15.16
N LEU A 650 11.48 30.65 -15.82
CA LEU A 650 10.14 31.22 -15.66
C LEU A 650 9.51 30.85 -14.30
N VAL A 651 9.94 29.75 -13.68
CA VAL A 651 9.59 29.37 -12.31
C VAL A 651 10.64 29.96 -11.37
N ALA A 652 10.21 30.81 -10.43
CA ALA A 652 11.11 31.40 -9.44
C ALA A 652 11.80 30.30 -8.64
N GLU A 653 13.08 30.46 -8.30
CA GLU A 653 13.90 29.39 -7.71
C GLU A 653 13.27 28.81 -6.43
N ASP A 654 12.78 29.67 -5.53
CA ASP A 654 12.04 29.30 -4.30
C ASP A 654 10.66 28.67 -4.54
N SER A 655 10.21 28.55 -5.79
CA SER A 655 8.91 27.96 -6.17
C SER A 655 9.04 26.67 -6.97
N ARG A 656 10.27 26.26 -7.28
CA ARG A 656 10.52 24.98 -7.95
C ARG A 656 10.09 23.83 -7.04
N SER A 657 9.43 22.85 -7.64
CA SER A 657 8.87 21.66 -7.00
C SER A 657 9.05 20.40 -7.84
N LEU A 658 9.38 20.53 -9.13
CA LEU A 658 9.49 19.42 -10.07
C LEU A 658 10.92 19.25 -10.62
N GLY A 659 11.39 18.01 -10.64
CA GLY A 659 12.67 17.67 -11.28
C GLY A 659 12.99 16.19 -11.29
N CYS A 660 14.01 15.82 -12.08
CA CYS A 660 14.56 14.48 -12.18
C CYS A 660 16.09 14.56 -12.33
N LEU A 661 16.83 13.83 -11.50
CA LEU A 661 18.26 13.55 -11.71
C LEU A 661 18.42 12.07 -12.03
N GLY A 662 19.11 11.74 -13.11
CA GLY A 662 19.38 10.37 -13.51
C GLY A 662 20.77 10.19 -14.10
N TYR A 663 21.14 8.93 -14.30
CA TYR A 663 22.46 8.51 -14.78
C TYR A 663 22.32 7.53 -15.94
N ALA A 664 23.00 7.80 -17.05
CA ALA A 664 23.06 6.91 -18.20
C ALA A 664 24.50 6.40 -18.36
N LEU A 665 24.70 5.11 -18.56
CA LEU A 665 26.03 4.57 -18.82
C LEU A 665 26.59 5.11 -20.14
N CYS A 666 27.88 5.43 -20.17
CA CYS A 666 28.54 5.82 -21.41
C CYS A 666 28.81 4.56 -22.24
N PRO A 667 28.33 4.46 -23.48
CA PRO A 667 28.75 3.41 -24.39
C PRO A 667 30.27 3.44 -24.61
N ASP A 668 30.79 2.28 -24.96
CA ASP A 668 32.17 2.09 -25.36
C ASP A 668 32.56 3.02 -26.52
N TYR A 669 33.68 3.73 -26.39
CA TYR A 669 34.12 4.72 -27.38
C TYR A 669 35.64 4.81 -27.55
N GLY A 670 36.06 5.30 -28.72
CA GLY A 670 37.46 5.48 -29.10
C GLY A 670 38.18 4.15 -29.36
N GLN A 671 39.51 4.13 -29.19
CA GLN A 671 40.28 2.89 -29.30
C GLN A 671 40.11 2.06 -28.01
N ILE A 672 39.33 1.00 -28.11
CA ILE A 672 39.08 0.04 -27.02
C ILE A 672 40.02 -1.15 -27.20
N ILE A 673 40.62 -1.60 -26.11
CA ILE A 673 41.38 -2.86 -26.08
C ILE A 673 40.42 -3.92 -25.55
N GLU A 674 39.88 -4.73 -26.44
CA GLU A 674 38.97 -5.83 -26.09
C GLU A 674 39.58 -6.73 -25.00
N GLY A 675 38.75 -7.17 -24.06
CA GLY A 675 39.17 -8.03 -22.94
C GLY A 675 39.94 -7.35 -21.80
N LYS A 676 40.16 -6.03 -21.82
CA LYS A 676 40.81 -5.31 -20.70
C LYS A 676 39.89 -4.32 -19.99
N THR A 677 39.13 -4.82 -19.02
CA THR A 677 38.44 -3.99 -18.02
C THR A 677 39.40 -3.56 -16.91
N ARG A 678 39.27 -2.33 -16.42
CA ARG A 678 39.97 -1.83 -15.23
C ARG A 678 38.96 -1.41 -14.16
N PRO A 679 39.32 -1.42 -12.87
CA PRO A 679 38.52 -0.81 -11.81
C PRO A 679 38.20 0.65 -12.15
N VAL A 680 36.92 1.01 -12.08
CA VAL A 680 36.47 2.38 -12.32
C VAL A 680 36.63 3.18 -11.04
N SER A 681 37.40 4.27 -11.09
CA SER A 681 37.40 5.26 -10.01
C SER A 681 36.22 6.22 -10.19
N TYR A 682 35.24 6.15 -9.28
CA TYR A 682 34.03 6.97 -9.36
C TYR A 682 34.31 8.47 -9.26
N ALA A 683 33.49 9.25 -9.94
CA ALA A 683 33.55 10.69 -9.88
C ALA A 683 33.05 11.25 -8.53
N THR A 684 33.81 12.18 -7.98
CA THR A 684 33.38 13.04 -6.87
C THR A 684 32.36 14.04 -7.43
N GLU A 685 31.09 13.76 -7.17
CA GLU A 685 29.97 14.60 -7.60
C GLU A 685 29.89 15.89 -6.77
N SER A 686 29.88 17.03 -7.46
CA SER A 686 29.79 18.38 -6.87
C SER A 686 28.39 18.98 -7.03
N VAL A 687 27.74 18.75 -8.18
CA VAL A 687 26.34 19.09 -8.39
C VAL A 687 25.48 18.07 -7.66
N ARG A 688 24.54 18.52 -6.84
CA ARG A 688 23.53 17.65 -6.24
C ARG A 688 22.18 17.94 -6.88
N PHE A 689 21.25 16.99 -6.83
CA PHE A 689 19.85 17.34 -6.99
C PHE A 689 19.53 18.44 -5.97
N PRO A 690 18.76 19.49 -6.31
CA PRO A 690 18.39 20.52 -5.35
C PRO A 690 17.87 19.85 -4.08
N PRO A 691 18.39 20.20 -2.89
CA PRO A 691 17.99 19.50 -1.68
C PRO A 691 16.47 19.58 -1.52
N SER A 692 15.87 18.54 -0.94
CA SER A 692 14.42 18.47 -0.69
C SER A 692 13.90 19.58 0.24
N GLU A 693 14.80 20.38 0.82
CA GLU A 693 14.51 21.60 1.58
C GLU A 693 14.32 22.83 0.67
N GLY A 694 14.92 22.84 -0.53
CA GLY A 694 14.80 23.91 -1.53
C GLY A 694 13.67 23.68 -2.53
N LEU A 695 13.32 22.42 -2.83
CA LEU A 695 12.13 22.09 -3.62
C LEU A 695 10.90 22.03 -2.72
N LYS A 696 9.87 22.83 -3.02
CA LYS A 696 8.63 22.80 -2.24
C LYS A 696 7.88 21.48 -2.49
N PRO A 697 7.38 20.78 -1.44
CA PRO A 697 6.57 19.59 -1.61
C PRO A 697 5.35 19.87 -2.50
N TYR A 698 5.22 19.15 -3.62
CA TYR A 698 4.08 19.30 -4.51
C TYR A 698 2.80 18.75 -3.83
N VAL A 699 1.87 19.65 -3.50
CA VAL A 699 0.57 19.27 -2.91
C VAL A 699 -0.41 18.91 -4.02
N GLN A 700 -0.64 17.61 -4.22
CA GLN A 700 -1.60 17.13 -5.22
C GLN A 700 -3.05 17.41 -4.78
N HIS A 701 -3.72 18.32 -5.48
CA HIS A 701 -5.16 18.57 -5.26
C HIS A 701 -6.00 17.39 -5.74
N MET A 702 -6.52 16.59 -4.81
CA MET A 702 -7.48 15.52 -5.11
C MET A 702 -8.89 16.09 -5.32
N TYR A 703 -9.47 15.83 -6.49
CA TYR A 703 -10.87 16.17 -6.79
C TYR A 703 -11.74 14.91 -6.85
N PRO A 704 -13.02 14.98 -6.42
CA PRO A 704 -13.96 13.88 -6.57
C PRO A 704 -14.09 13.44 -8.04
N GLN A 705 -13.87 12.14 -8.30
CA GLN A 705 -14.00 11.56 -9.64
C GLN A 705 -15.40 11.01 -9.91
N HIS A 706 -16.16 10.70 -8.86
CA HIS A 706 -17.52 10.16 -8.93
C HIS A 706 -18.49 10.94 -8.03
N ASP A 707 -19.75 11.04 -8.46
CA ASP A 707 -20.90 11.41 -7.63
C ASP A 707 -22.18 10.73 -8.14
N THR A 708 -23.22 10.75 -7.31
CA THR A 708 -24.53 10.12 -7.54
C THR A 708 -25.65 11.13 -7.83
N VAL A 709 -25.33 12.42 -8.02
CA VAL A 709 -26.33 13.50 -8.19
C VAL A 709 -27.26 13.24 -9.39
N ASP A 710 -26.71 12.64 -10.45
CA ASP A 710 -27.45 12.35 -11.68
C ASP A 710 -28.07 10.94 -11.74
N ASP A 711 -27.87 10.12 -10.71
CA ASP A 711 -28.19 8.68 -10.68
C ASP A 711 -29.69 8.42 -10.41
N TRP A 712 -30.53 9.03 -11.24
CA TRP A 712 -31.98 8.86 -11.21
C TRP A 712 -32.37 7.52 -11.83
N LYS A 713 -32.93 6.66 -10.99
CA LYS A 713 -33.66 5.47 -11.43
C LYS A 713 -35.11 5.88 -11.64
N PRO A 714 -35.69 5.70 -12.84
CA PRO A 714 -37.12 5.91 -13.02
C PRO A 714 -37.89 5.07 -11.98
N PRO A 715 -38.97 5.58 -11.37
CA PRO A 715 -39.85 4.73 -10.59
C PRO A 715 -40.34 3.60 -11.50
N LEU A 716 -39.99 2.37 -11.14
CA LEU A 716 -40.43 1.20 -11.89
C LEU A 716 -41.96 1.20 -11.88
N PRO A 717 -42.64 1.22 -13.04
CA PRO A 717 -44.09 1.01 -13.05
C PRO A 717 -44.35 -0.34 -12.37
N PRO A 718 -45.36 -0.44 -11.48
CA PRO A 718 -45.64 -1.69 -10.79
C PRO A 718 -45.82 -2.78 -11.84
N LYS A 719 -44.95 -3.80 -11.80
CA LYS A 719 -45.03 -4.93 -12.74
C LYS A 719 -46.46 -5.46 -12.67
N PRO A 720 -47.19 -5.56 -13.80
CA PRO A 720 -48.54 -6.10 -13.77
C PRO A 720 -48.47 -7.47 -13.14
N SER A 721 -49.25 -7.66 -12.06
CA SER A 721 -49.27 -8.90 -11.30
C SER A 721 -49.60 -10.05 -12.24
N ARG A 722 -48.58 -10.82 -12.63
CA ARG A 722 -48.77 -12.09 -13.35
C ARG A 722 -49.51 -13.01 -12.39
N THR A 723 -50.82 -13.08 -12.55
CA THR A 723 -51.63 -14.18 -12.02
C THR A 723 -51.01 -15.46 -12.57
N LEU A 724 -50.37 -16.22 -11.67
CA LEU A 724 -49.88 -17.55 -11.97
C LEU A 724 -51.11 -18.44 -12.17
N SER A 725 -51.46 -18.67 -13.44
CA SER A 725 -52.39 -19.73 -13.82
C SER A 725 -51.73 -21.08 -13.59
N THR A 726 -51.76 -21.57 -12.35
CA THR A 726 -51.47 -22.97 -12.03
C THR A 726 -52.59 -23.85 -12.56
N SER A 727 -52.22 -24.88 -13.31
CA SER A 727 -53.15 -25.90 -13.80
C SER A 727 -53.20 -27.12 -12.87
N ASN A 728 -54.39 -27.73 -12.80
CA ASN A 728 -54.69 -29.08 -12.34
C ASN A 728 -54.37 -29.48 -10.88
N LEU A 729 -55.42 -29.65 -10.07
CA LEU A 729 -55.86 -30.98 -9.58
C LEU A 729 -57.23 -30.90 -8.85
N MET A 730 -57.88 -32.06 -8.68
CA MET A 730 -59.22 -32.25 -8.08
C MET A 730 -59.06 -32.76 -6.61
N SER A 731 -59.99 -32.66 -5.65
CA SER A 731 -61.43 -32.28 -5.62
C SER A 731 -61.74 -31.64 -4.24
N ALA A 732 -62.95 -31.31 -3.74
CA ALA A 732 -64.31 -31.76 -4.06
C ALA A 732 -65.40 -30.64 -3.92
N SER A 733 -66.31 -30.72 -2.94
CA SER A 733 -67.53 -29.88 -2.77
C SER A 733 -68.01 -29.89 -1.28
N PRO A 734 -69.15 -29.28 -0.89
CA PRO A 734 -69.48 -27.84 -0.94
C PRO A 734 -70.17 -27.30 0.35
N GLY A 735 -70.36 -25.98 0.48
CA GLY A 735 -71.47 -25.42 1.28
C GLY A 735 -71.24 -24.07 1.99
N GLY A 736 -72.23 -23.15 1.89
CA GLY A 736 -72.42 -22.05 2.86
C GLY A 736 -72.16 -20.61 2.39
N LEU A 737 -73.22 -19.91 1.98
CA LEU A 737 -73.41 -18.45 2.09
C LEU A 737 -74.50 -18.20 3.17
N PRO A 738 -74.81 -16.97 3.68
CA PRO A 738 -74.42 -15.63 3.19
C PRO A 738 -74.10 -14.54 4.28
N ASN A 739 -73.94 -13.28 3.82
CA ASN A 739 -74.20 -11.97 4.48
C ASN A 739 -73.17 -11.30 5.43
N GLY A 740 -72.95 -9.98 5.21
CA GLY A 740 -72.65 -9.01 6.29
C GLY A 740 -71.46 -8.04 6.11
N ILE A 741 -71.70 -6.81 5.64
CA ILE A 741 -70.82 -5.60 5.71
C ILE A 741 -71.45 -4.69 6.82
N PRO A 742 -70.75 -3.86 7.66
CA PRO A 742 -69.52 -3.06 7.39
C PRO A 742 -68.44 -2.96 8.52
N HIS A 743 -67.32 -2.29 8.14
CA HIS A 743 -66.40 -1.46 8.95
C HIS A 743 -66.09 -1.80 10.42
N SER A 744 -64.86 -2.27 10.65
CA SER A 744 -64.04 -1.86 11.80
C SER A 744 -62.56 -1.75 11.36
N ALA A 745 -61.71 -1.12 12.18
CA ALA A 745 -60.38 -0.68 11.79
C ALA A 745 -59.46 -1.83 11.33
N ILE A 746 -58.79 -1.65 10.18
CA ILE A 746 -57.71 -2.53 9.73
C ILE A 746 -56.56 -2.44 10.74
N PRO A 747 -56.21 -3.53 11.47
CA PRO A 747 -54.99 -3.54 12.26
C PRO A 747 -53.81 -3.49 11.30
N LEU A 748 -52.76 -2.76 11.66
CA LEU A 748 -51.52 -2.77 10.90
C LEU A 748 -50.93 -4.20 10.98
N GLN A 749 -51.23 -5.04 9.99
CA GLN A 749 -50.71 -6.41 9.92
C GLN A 749 -49.21 -6.34 9.64
N VAL A 750 -48.44 -6.29 10.73
CA VAL A 750 -47.00 -6.56 10.71
C VAL A 750 -46.81 -7.92 10.04
N PRO A 751 -46.01 -8.03 8.97
CA PRO A 751 -45.80 -9.29 8.26
C PRO A 751 -45.41 -10.40 9.23
N GLU A 752 -46.01 -11.58 9.06
CA GLU A 752 -45.85 -12.72 9.99
C GLU A 752 -44.37 -13.17 10.10
N ASP A 753 -43.61 -13.03 9.01
CA ASP A 753 -42.15 -13.17 8.98
C ASP A 753 -41.39 -12.15 9.84
N LEU A 754 -41.89 -10.91 9.95
CA LEU A 754 -41.27 -9.91 10.83
C LEU A 754 -41.65 -10.18 12.28
N SER A 755 -42.89 -10.61 12.55
CA SER A 755 -43.34 -10.97 13.91
C SER A 755 -42.57 -12.19 14.44
N SER A 756 -42.33 -13.20 13.61
CA SER A 756 -41.57 -14.41 13.97
C SER A 756 -40.08 -14.12 14.19
N ARG A 757 -39.45 -13.28 13.36
CA ARG A 757 -38.07 -12.80 13.55
C ARG A 757 -37.90 -11.94 14.80
N LEU A 758 -38.87 -11.07 15.10
CA LEU A 758 -38.85 -10.29 16.33
C LEU A 758 -39.08 -11.16 17.56
N ALA A 759 -39.95 -12.17 17.48
CA ALA A 759 -40.15 -13.13 18.56
C ALA A 759 -38.91 -14.02 18.81
N SER A 760 -38.19 -14.45 17.76
CA SER A 760 -36.96 -15.23 17.93
C SER A 760 -35.82 -14.39 18.51
N LEU A 761 -35.73 -13.09 18.18
CA LEU A 761 -34.82 -12.15 18.82
C LEU A 761 -35.15 -11.90 20.30
N ASP A 762 -36.42 -11.68 20.64
CA ASP A 762 -36.91 -11.54 22.03
C ASP A 762 -36.55 -12.81 22.85
N THR A 763 -36.73 -13.99 22.24
CA THR A 763 -36.38 -15.29 22.85
C THR A 763 -34.88 -15.46 23.09
N ASN A 764 -34.05 -15.08 22.11
CA ASN A 764 -32.59 -15.17 22.23
C ASN A 764 -32.02 -14.15 23.24
N LEU A 765 -32.56 -12.92 23.28
CA LEU A 765 -32.19 -11.93 24.29
C LEU A 765 -32.63 -12.36 25.70
N GLY A 766 -33.78 -13.02 25.82
CA GLY A 766 -34.20 -13.68 27.07
C GLY A 766 -33.17 -14.70 27.55
N ARG A 767 -32.78 -15.66 26.69
CA ARG A 767 -31.75 -16.67 27.02
C ARG A 767 -30.41 -16.06 27.42
N ILE A 768 -29.97 -14.99 26.76
CA ILE A 768 -28.73 -14.27 27.10
C ILE A 768 -28.86 -13.59 28.48
N ALA A 769 -29.98 -12.93 28.75
CA ALA A 769 -30.23 -12.31 30.05
C ALA A 769 -30.30 -13.33 31.20
N ASP A 770 -30.92 -14.50 30.96
CA ASP A 770 -31.04 -15.56 31.96
C ASP A 770 -29.68 -16.28 32.19
N ALA A 771 -28.88 -16.50 31.15
CA ALA A 771 -27.52 -17.03 31.27
C ALA A 771 -26.58 -16.08 32.02
N LEU A 772 -26.67 -14.77 31.74
CA LEU A 772 -25.93 -13.75 32.49
C LEU A 772 -26.43 -13.63 33.95
N GLU A 773 -27.73 -13.79 34.22
CA GLU A 773 -28.24 -13.81 35.60
C GLU A 773 -27.75 -15.04 36.38
N GLN A 774 -27.63 -16.21 35.74
CA GLN A 774 -27.01 -17.39 36.36
C GLN A 774 -25.52 -17.13 36.68
N LEU A 775 -24.77 -16.52 35.75
CA LEU A 775 -23.37 -16.13 35.97
C LEU A 775 -23.23 -15.14 37.15
N VAL A 776 -24.05 -14.09 37.18
CA VAL A 776 -24.10 -13.11 38.28
C VAL A 776 -24.54 -13.77 39.61
N GLY A 777 -25.44 -14.75 39.57
CA GLY A 777 -25.88 -15.51 40.73
C GLY A 777 -24.80 -16.40 41.35
N VAL A 778 -23.88 -16.91 40.54
CA VAL A 778 -22.69 -17.66 40.98
C VAL A 778 -21.61 -16.73 41.55
N LEU A 779 -21.49 -15.50 41.02
CA LEU A 779 -20.45 -14.54 41.41
C LEU A 779 -20.81 -13.65 42.62
N LYS A 780 -22.08 -13.58 43.03
CA LYS A 780 -22.46 -12.82 44.24
C LYS A 780 -22.03 -13.56 45.52
N PRO A 781 -21.30 -12.90 46.45
CA PRO A 781 -21.14 -13.45 47.79
C PRO A 781 -22.52 -13.55 48.46
N LYS A 782 -22.84 -14.73 49.02
CA LYS A 782 -23.94 -14.83 49.98
C LYS A 782 -23.60 -13.99 51.23
N PRO A 783 -24.56 -13.26 51.80
CA PRO A 783 -24.39 -12.55 53.07
C PRO A 783 -24.05 -13.52 54.21
#